data_AF-A0A7C9TZF8-F1
#
_entry.id   AF-A0A7C9TZF8-F1
#
_cell.length_a   1.000
_cell.length_b   1.000
_cell.length_c   1.000
_cell.angle_alpha   90.00
_cell.angle_beta   90.00
_cell.angle_gamma   90.00
#
_symmetry.space_group_name_H-M   'P 1'
#
loop_
_entity.id
_entity.type
_entity.pdbx_description
1 polymer ?
#
loop_
_entity_poly.entity_id
_entity_poly.type
_entity_poly.pdbx_seq_one_letter_code
_entity_poly.pdbx_strand_id
1 'polypeptide(L)'
;MSNSNKVLFFSPYSLPKAWIFHTQVDAVVATALRQRGCEVTVVGCDGVYRSCYIIRGAGAQETALCKFCSETGEDYFQKNFQLPYVRLGKFVTADDYRIAQEWIETVNPEDYPNACYEEVPIGSWVISSIYTYFRITAIGLSRPEVRKINRQYLIEGLLTYNAVSRLLDVYQPTSLFLFGARLAPYRIAFEVARQHQIDAIVQEQGFIDDTYRFFDNCTCLSTEAPKYFINAWAPIPLRRSQLQQVKQYFVDREYGRNLNVVASYYDYSTEYIDVRRQLRIPLDARIFAVFTSSEDELAMCEEFEGITDQLDIVDRLIEIFSGREEYLVIRHHPYIVGGWQNQAETDFLSRAYRQALSAPENVRIVMPSEKLTSYALLWHTDAALAFFSTIAIEAAARGVPTAAHDNSIYRGALRYVVIPNAELEYLRSLVNDLLSESARSNIEDIRNVYRFTHAYFLKFSVKLRALDARALKFKGQEYLKPGSDSTLDRICNRIMHGSSLYELPSGEHRNRAPVEEDDFCQQELVEVRQYRQKVRENTLPPQSSSVEPPVGAIYLKYKGEQDQNLLWVQRSRYKNIVFHEIDIPDWEDGQNVIESILNLLKVIPEQYVLVTCNYIEQYNESFISSAMDLLLADDSLEIKGAFFGGWLPFDSKKTESGRFSSEGILTPRYRAKTYLDAIKLFPLFQYIPTTLLAFGIFRKDVPIDILEKARQMPTADRVGETLFNALLGNDICQVELPILVASKNTAIFEERWRRELEGFLKDDLRLRNINLIMFPQWGESEDVLYQDLVRAITAIATHPDKSQITLLIDSSNINEEDADLAVSSVVMNLLLEEDLDVSDGPEISLIGQLNQKEWSALLNCIHSRITWETENKQAIAAVEADCIPTCELNKLSNMQAVQLATGDWKLTKLGDI
;
A
#
# COMPACT_ATOMS: atom_id res chain seq x y z
N MET A 1 -13.93 33.72 -40.57
CA MET A 1 -14.11 32.32 -40.14
C MET A 1 -13.99 32.34 -38.64
N SER A 2 -15.05 32.07 -37.87
CA SER A 2 -14.91 31.97 -36.42
C SER A 2 -14.05 30.73 -36.16
N ASN A 3 -12.87 30.88 -35.55
CA ASN A 3 -12.10 29.73 -35.09
C ASN A 3 -13.00 28.97 -34.11
N SER A 4 -13.54 27.83 -34.55
CA SER A 4 -14.26 26.91 -33.66
C SER A 4 -13.24 26.42 -32.63
N ASN A 5 -13.61 26.47 -31.35
CA ASN A 5 -12.73 25.98 -30.29
C ASN A 5 -12.51 24.48 -30.48
N LYS A 6 -11.24 24.09 -30.52
CA LYS A 6 -10.82 22.70 -30.67
C LYS A 6 -10.46 22.16 -29.29
N VAL A 7 -11.18 21.14 -28.84
CA VAL A 7 -11.04 20.61 -27.48
C VAL A 7 -10.56 19.16 -27.56
N LEU A 8 -9.44 18.89 -26.92
CA LEU A 8 -8.88 17.55 -26.81
C LEU A 8 -9.23 16.95 -25.44
N PHE A 9 -9.81 15.76 -25.44
CA PHE A 9 -10.04 14.97 -24.24
C PHE A 9 -8.97 13.90 -24.16
N PHE A 10 -8.14 13.93 -23.12
CA PHE A 10 -7.10 12.92 -22.92
C PHE A 10 -7.58 11.91 -21.88
N SER A 11 -8.07 10.76 -22.34
CA SER A 11 -8.72 9.72 -21.53
C SER A 11 -8.04 8.35 -21.77
N PRO A 12 -6.77 8.16 -21.38
CA PRO A 12 -6.02 6.93 -21.64
C PRO A 12 -6.60 5.68 -20.95
N TYR A 13 -7.48 5.81 -19.96
CA TYR A 13 -7.97 4.68 -19.16
C TYR A 13 -9.51 4.62 -19.13
N SER A 14 -10.04 3.40 -19.07
CA SER A 14 -11.49 3.13 -18.95
C SER A 14 -11.83 1.96 -18.01
N LEU A 15 -10.82 1.40 -17.32
CA LEU A 15 -10.93 0.36 -16.28
C LEU A 15 -10.11 0.73 -15.04
N PRO A 16 -10.29 0.03 -13.88
CA PRO A 16 -11.38 -0.90 -13.56
C PRO A 16 -12.75 -0.19 -13.50
N LYS A 17 -13.84 -0.86 -13.09
CA LYS A 17 -15.18 -0.24 -12.96
C LYS A 17 -15.18 1.11 -12.22
N ALA A 18 -14.26 1.34 -11.29
CA ALA A 18 -14.10 2.62 -10.61
C ALA A 18 -13.62 3.77 -11.52
N TRP A 19 -12.94 3.48 -12.63
CA TRP A 19 -12.44 4.49 -13.57
C TRP A 19 -13.49 4.98 -14.56
N ILE A 20 -14.56 4.21 -14.77
CA ILE A 20 -15.61 4.55 -15.74
C ILE A 20 -16.30 5.88 -15.41
N PHE A 21 -16.28 6.29 -14.13
CA PHE A 21 -16.83 7.58 -13.69
C PHE A 21 -16.15 8.76 -14.37
N HIS A 22 -14.83 8.68 -14.55
CA HIS A 22 -14.07 9.73 -15.22
C HIS A 22 -14.37 9.73 -16.72
N THR A 23 -14.42 8.55 -17.34
CA THR A 23 -14.82 8.37 -18.75
C THR A 23 -16.23 8.92 -19.02
N GLN A 24 -17.17 8.76 -18.08
CA GLN A 24 -18.53 9.30 -18.16
C GLN A 24 -18.55 10.83 -18.16
N VAL A 25 -17.79 11.47 -17.26
CA VAL A 25 -17.66 12.93 -17.22
C VAL A 25 -17.07 13.45 -18.53
N ASP A 26 -15.99 12.82 -19.01
CA ASP A 26 -15.36 13.17 -20.29
C ASP A 26 -16.38 13.13 -21.44
N ALA A 27 -17.14 12.04 -21.56
CA ALA A 27 -18.12 11.86 -22.63
C ALA A 27 -19.28 12.88 -22.56
N VAL A 28 -19.76 13.19 -21.35
CA VAL A 28 -20.83 14.18 -21.13
C VAL A 28 -20.36 15.58 -21.53
N VAL A 29 -19.19 16.01 -21.06
CA VAL A 29 -18.66 17.34 -21.37
C VAL A 29 -18.28 17.45 -22.85
N ALA A 30 -17.65 16.43 -23.42
CA ALA A 30 -17.32 16.35 -24.84
C ALA A 30 -18.56 16.51 -25.73
N THR A 31 -19.63 15.76 -25.42
CA THR A 31 -20.89 15.83 -26.18
C THR A 31 -21.55 17.20 -26.05
N ALA A 32 -21.55 17.78 -24.84
CA ALA A 32 -22.09 19.10 -24.58
C ALA A 32 -21.36 20.21 -25.37
N LEU A 33 -20.02 20.14 -25.44
CA LEU A 33 -19.21 21.08 -26.22
C LEU A 33 -19.47 20.95 -27.72
N ARG A 34 -19.57 19.71 -28.23
CA ARG A 34 -19.90 19.47 -29.63
C ARG A 34 -21.27 20.05 -30.03
N GLN A 35 -22.27 19.92 -29.15
CA GLN A 35 -23.59 20.56 -29.36
C GLN A 35 -23.53 22.09 -29.35
N ARG A 36 -22.50 22.67 -28.73
CA ARG A 36 -22.23 24.12 -28.69
C ARG A 36 -21.31 24.59 -29.83
N GLY A 37 -20.98 23.71 -30.78
CA GLY A 37 -20.21 24.04 -31.97
C GLY A 37 -18.69 23.95 -31.82
N CYS A 38 -18.19 23.34 -30.74
CA CYS A 38 -16.78 23.01 -30.61
C CYS A 38 -16.41 21.76 -31.44
N GLU A 39 -15.21 21.75 -31.97
CA GLU A 39 -14.59 20.54 -32.54
C GLU A 39 -13.96 19.74 -31.40
N VAL A 40 -14.35 18.48 -31.24
CA VAL A 40 -13.92 17.63 -30.12
C VAL A 40 -13.22 16.39 -30.62
N THR A 41 -12.08 16.05 -30.03
CA THR A 41 -11.38 14.79 -30.26
C THR A 41 -11.03 14.14 -28.93
N VAL A 42 -11.33 12.85 -28.80
CA VAL A 42 -10.96 12.02 -27.65
C VAL A 42 -9.74 11.20 -28.00
N VAL A 43 -8.78 11.12 -27.09
CA VAL A 43 -7.57 10.31 -27.20
C VAL A 43 -7.55 9.29 -26.09
N GLY A 44 -7.45 8.01 -26.45
CA GLY A 44 -7.33 6.91 -25.50
C GLY A 44 -6.11 6.03 -25.78
N CYS A 45 -5.74 5.21 -24.80
CA CYS A 45 -4.61 4.29 -24.89
C CYS A 45 -5.01 3.00 -25.60
N ASP A 46 -4.07 2.42 -26.32
CA ASP A 46 -4.18 1.16 -27.08
C ASP A 46 -3.06 0.17 -26.71
N GLY A 47 -2.65 0.17 -25.44
CA GLY A 47 -1.64 -0.75 -24.90
C GLY A 47 -0.19 -0.25 -25.01
N VAL A 48 0.00 1.07 -25.06
CA VAL A 48 1.33 1.70 -25.16
C VAL A 48 2.23 1.40 -23.95
N TYR A 49 1.64 1.28 -22.76
CA TYR A 49 2.36 1.18 -21.48
C TYR A 49 2.57 -0.27 -21.05
N ARG A 50 3.80 -0.63 -20.70
CA ARG A 50 4.15 -1.93 -20.11
C ARG A 50 3.83 -1.95 -18.61
N SER A 51 4.11 -0.86 -17.89
CA SER A 51 3.83 -0.72 -16.46
C SER A 51 2.66 0.22 -16.20
N CYS A 52 1.45 -0.32 -16.15
CA CYS A 52 0.24 0.50 -15.97
C CYS A 52 -0.33 0.41 -14.54
N TYR A 53 -0.43 1.56 -13.87
CA TYR A 53 -0.99 1.68 -12.51
C TYR A 53 -2.40 1.06 -12.37
N ILE A 54 -3.20 1.14 -13.44
CA ILE A 54 -4.61 0.71 -13.45
C ILE A 54 -4.77 -0.80 -13.31
N ILE A 55 -3.85 -1.56 -13.89
CA ILE A 55 -3.89 -3.04 -13.92
C ILE A 55 -2.82 -3.64 -13.01
N ARG A 56 -2.17 -2.82 -12.15
CA ARG A 56 -1.10 -3.26 -11.27
C ARG A 56 -1.55 -4.43 -10.40
N GLY A 57 -0.69 -5.44 -10.26
CA GLY A 57 -0.95 -6.60 -9.41
C GLY A 57 -2.00 -7.57 -9.98
N ALA A 58 -2.41 -7.42 -11.24
CA ALA A 58 -3.29 -8.39 -11.89
C ALA A 58 -2.55 -9.67 -12.35
N GLY A 59 -1.21 -9.67 -12.30
CA GLY A 59 -0.38 -10.84 -12.61
C GLY A 59 -0.66 -11.36 -14.02
N ALA A 60 -0.95 -12.66 -14.15
CA ALA A 60 -1.22 -13.30 -15.43
C ALA A 60 -2.40 -12.68 -16.23
N GLN A 61 -3.26 -11.88 -15.61
CA GLN A 61 -4.40 -11.24 -16.26
C GLN A 61 -4.10 -9.84 -16.86
N GLU A 62 -2.90 -9.30 -16.66
CA GLU A 62 -2.55 -7.93 -17.07
C GLU A 62 -2.81 -7.66 -18.56
N THR A 63 -2.37 -8.55 -19.44
CA THR A 63 -2.59 -8.41 -20.90
C THR A 63 -4.06 -8.38 -21.27
N ALA A 64 -4.86 -9.29 -20.68
CA ALA A 64 -6.29 -9.38 -20.96
C ALA A 64 -7.04 -8.12 -20.46
N LEU A 65 -6.69 -7.63 -19.26
CA LEU A 65 -7.27 -6.41 -18.70
C LEU A 65 -6.85 -5.16 -19.47
N CYS A 66 -5.61 -5.09 -19.96
CA CYS A 66 -5.13 -3.99 -20.80
C CYS A 66 -5.93 -3.89 -22.10
N LYS A 67 -6.08 -5.02 -22.80
CA LYS A 67 -6.90 -5.11 -24.02
C LYS A 67 -8.34 -4.70 -23.74
N PHE A 68 -8.94 -5.25 -22.68
CA PHE A 68 -10.32 -4.94 -22.29
C PHE A 68 -10.49 -3.44 -21.95
N CYS A 69 -9.49 -2.81 -21.31
CA CYS A 69 -9.48 -1.37 -21.02
C CYS A 69 -9.53 -0.54 -22.30
N SER A 70 -8.64 -0.85 -23.25
CA SER A 70 -8.55 -0.16 -24.54
C SER A 70 -9.84 -0.28 -25.35
N GLU A 71 -10.36 -1.52 -25.51
CA GLU A 71 -11.57 -1.78 -26.29
C GLU A 71 -12.79 -1.12 -25.65
N THR A 72 -12.91 -1.18 -24.33
CA THR A 72 -14.02 -0.56 -23.60
C THR A 72 -14.01 0.96 -23.78
N GLY A 73 -12.85 1.61 -23.71
CA GLY A 73 -12.74 3.05 -23.90
C GLY A 73 -13.14 3.50 -25.30
N GLU A 74 -12.59 2.85 -26.32
CA GLU A 74 -12.93 3.14 -27.72
C GLU A 74 -14.41 2.93 -28.01
N ASP A 75 -14.98 1.79 -27.58
CA ASP A 75 -16.40 1.49 -27.75
C ASP A 75 -17.28 2.51 -27.02
N TYR A 76 -16.88 2.92 -25.82
CA TYR A 76 -17.63 3.90 -25.04
C TYR A 76 -17.72 5.24 -25.75
N PHE A 77 -16.61 5.82 -26.20
CA PHE A 77 -16.62 7.13 -26.85
C PHE A 77 -17.15 7.07 -28.29
N GLN A 78 -16.68 6.11 -29.09
CA GLN A 78 -16.97 6.06 -30.52
C GLN A 78 -18.32 5.43 -30.83
N LYS A 79 -18.67 4.30 -30.20
CA LYS A 79 -19.94 3.61 -30.50
C LYS A 79 -21.11 4.19 -29.71
N ASN A 80 -20.94 4.42 -28.40
CA ASN A 80 -22.07 4.87 -27.56
C ASN A 80 -22.34 6.37 -27.68
N PHE A 81 -21.29 7.20 -27.73
CA PHE A 81 -21.42 8.66 -27.79
C PHE A 81 -21.14 9.26 -29.18
N GLN A 82 -20.66 8.46 -30.14
CA GLN A 82 -20.37 8.91 -31.50
C GLN A 82 -19.34 10.05 -31.55
N LEU A 83 -18.41 10.09 -30.59
CA LEU A 83 -17.36 11.09 -30.50
C LEU A 83 -16.15 10.67 -31.35
N PRO A 84 -15.45 11.62 -32.00
CA PRO A 84 -14.19 11.33 -32.67
C PRO A 84 -13.16 10.78 -31.69
N TYR A 85 -12.59 9.62 -32.01
CA TYR A 85 -11.66 8.89 -31.14
C TYR A 85 -10.38 8.55 -31.89
N VAL A 86 -9.25 8.72 -31.21
CA VAL A 86 -7.91 8.45 -31.75
C VAL A 86 -7.10 7.68 -30.73
N ARG A 87 -6.38 6.67 -31.20
CA ARG A 87 -5.47 5.88 -30.38
C ARG A 87 -4.13 6.59 -30.20
N LEU A 88 -3.62 6.60 -28.98
CA LEU A 88 -2.33 7.23 -28.64
C LEU A 88 -1.17 6.60 -29.41
N GLY A 89 -1.18 5.28 -29.60
CA GLY A 89 -0.15 4.53 -30.33
C GLY A 89 0.06 4.97 -31.78
N LYS A 90 -0.92 5.63 -32.41
CA LYS A 90 -0.75 6.28 -33.73
C LYS A 90 0.34 7.35 -33.71
N PHE A 91 0.58 7.92 -32.53
CA PHE A 91 1.62 8.89 -32.27
C PHE A 91 2.78 8.25 -31.52
N VAL A 92 3.06 6.97 -31.63
CA VAL A 92 4.30 6.38 -31.11
C VAL A 92 5.05 5.74 -32.27
N THR A 93 6.35 5.98 -32.35
CA THR A 93 7.24 5.45 -33.37
C THR A 93 8.24 4.47 -32.77
N ALA A 94 8.85 3.62 -33.59
CA ALA A 94 9.90 2.71 -33.13
C ALA A 94 11.13 3.48 -32.58
N ASP A 95 11.45 4.64 -33.16
CA ASP A 95 12.53 5.50 -32.69
C ASP A 95 12.26 6.06 -31.29
N ASP A 96 11.00 6.36 -30.93
CA ASP A 96 10.68 6.84 -29.58
C ASP A 96 11.09 5.81 -28.51
N TYR A 97 10.84 4.52 -28.77
CA TYR A 97 11.29 3.45 -27.87
C TYR A 97 12.80 3.37 -27.77
N ARG A 98 13.50 3.46 -28.90
CA ARG A 98 14.97 3.43 -28.94
C ARG A 98 15.56 4.61 -28.18
N ILE A 99 15.10 5.83 -28.44
CA ILE A 99 15.55 7.06 -27.77
C ILE A 99 15.30 6.97 -26.26
N ALA A 100 14.12 6.51 -25.84
CA ALA A 100 13.80 6.39 -24.42
C ALA A 100 14.65 5.34 -23.71
N GLN A 101 14.97 4.22 -24.37
CA GLN A 101 15.91 3.22 -23.84
C GLN A 101 17.33 3.76 -23.78
N GLU A 102 17.81 4.44 -24.82
CA GLU A 102 19.16 5.04 -24.81
C GLU A 102 19.29 6.11 -23.72
N TRP A 103 18.28 6.97 -23.55
CA TRP A 103 18.29 8.01 -22.53
C TRP A 103 18.34 7.42 -21.12
N ILE A 104 17.51 6.43 -20.80
CA ILE A 104 17.45 5.92 -19.44
C ILE A 104 18.77 5.25 -19.00
N GLU A 105 19.55 4.69 -19.93
CA GLU A 105 20.90 4.18 -19.65
C GLU A 105 21.90 5.29 -19.25
N THR A 106 21.60 6.54 -19.56
CA THR A 106 22.43 7.70 -19.15
C THR A 106 22.07 8.26 -17.79
N VAL A 107 20.91 7.87 -17.22
CA VAL A 107 20.40 8.42 -15.96
C VAL A 107 20.82 7.53 -14.79
N ASN A 108 21.44 8.13 -13.77
CA ASN A 108 21.71 7.42 -12.53
C ASN A 108 20.38 7.03 -11.84
N PRO A 109 20.19 5.77 -11.41
CA PRO A 109 19.00 5.33 -10.68
C PRO A 109 18.65 6.15 -9.42
N GLU A 110 19.63 6.81 -8.80
CA GLU A 110 19.40 7.72 -7.67
C GLU A 110 18.70 9.02 -8.08
N ASP A 111 18.88 9.43 -9.33
CA ASP A 111 18.37 10.69 -9.87
C ASP A 111 17.05 10.53 -10.64
N TYR A 112 16.48 9.32 -10.71
CA TYR A 112 15.20 9.08 -11.41
C TYR A 112 14.08 10.07 -11.08
N PRO A 113 13.84 10.48 -9.82
CA PRO A 113 12.80 11.46 -9.49
C PRO A 113 13.02 12.84 -10.12
N ASN A 114 14.27 13.17 -10.44
CA ASN A 114 14.68 14.47 -11.01
C ASN A 114 15.18 14.33 -12.46
N ALA A 115 15.01 13.15 -13.08
CA ALA A 115 15.54 12.86 -14.39
C ALA A 115 14.99 13.81 -15.45
N CYS A 116 15.89 14.41 -16.22
CA CYS A 116 15.55 15.30 -17.32
C CYS A 116 16.00 14.68 -18.65
N TYR A 117 15.13 14.71 -19.65
CA TYR A 117 15.49 14.49 -21.04
C TYR A 117 15.69 15.86 -21.66
N GLU A 118 16.93 16.23 -21.99
CA GLU A 118 17.29 17.61 -22.33
C GLU A 118 16.85 18.57 -21.21
N GLU A 119 15.91 19.48 -21.47
CA GLU A 119 15.34 20.41 -20.48
C GLU A 119 13.96 19.96 -19.95
N VAL A 120 13.49 18.77 -20.35
CA VAL A 120 12.15 18.25 -20.01
C VAL A 120 12.22 17.41 -18.73
N PRO A 121 11.58 17.82 -17.62
CA PRO A 121 11.73 17.18 -16.31
C PRO A 121 10.81 15.96 -16.14
N ILE A 122 11.00 14.94 -16.98
CA ILE A 122 10.18 13.72 -17.03
C ILE A 122 10.08 13.04 -15.66
N GLY A 123 11.17 12.97 -14.90
CA GLY A 123 11.18 12.39 -13.55
C GLY A 123 10.14 13.00 -12.62
N SER A 124 10.10 14.34 -12.56
CA SER A 124 9.14 15.07 -11.73
C SER A 124 7.69 14.84 -12.16
N TRP A 125 7.45 14.53 -13.43
CA TRP A 125 6.11 14.32 -13.98
C TRP A 125 5.59 12.90 -13.74
N VAL A 126 6.47 11.90 -13.62
CA VAL A 126 6.07 10.50 -13.43
C VAL A 126 6.10 10.05 -11.97
N ILE A 127 6.88 10.73 -11.13
CA ILE A 127 7.15 10.28 -9.76
C ILE A 127 5.88 10.14 -8.91
N SER A 128 4.86 10.98 -9.13
CA SER A 128 3.57 10.86 -8.44
C SER A 128 2.93 9.48 -8.61
N SER A 129 3.05 8.89 -9.80
CA SER A 129 2.55 7.54 -10.05
C SER A 129 3.32 6.49 -9.28
N ILE A 130 4.62 6.66 -9.05
CA ILE A 130 5.44 5.73 -8.28
C ILE A 130 5.05 5.72 -6.80
N TYR A 131 4.84 6.91 -6.22
CA TYR A 131 4.35 7.04 -4.84
C TYR A 131 3.00 6.32 -4.69
N THR A 132 2.07 6.52 -5.62
CA THR A 132 0.77 5.82 -5.58
C THR A 132 0.89 4.32 -5.89
N TYR A 133 1.78 3.91 -6.80
CA TYR A 133 1.96 2.51 -7.20
C TYR A 133 2.38 1.64 -6.01
N PHE A 134 3.34 2.12 -5.22
CA PHE A 134 3.90 1.40 -4.07
C PHE A 134 3.37 1.85 -2.70
N ARG A 135 2.63 2.98 -2.65
CA ARG A 135 2.19 3.65 -1.40
C ARG A 135 3.37 3.91 -0.46
N ILE A 136 4.33 4.68 -0.97
CA ILE A 136 5.60 5.03 -0.33
C ILE A 136 5.82 6.53 -0.34
N THR A 137 6.79 6.99 0.45
CA THR A 137 7.34 8.34 0.40
C THR A 137 8.73 8.36 -0.26
N ALA A 138 9.41 9.50 -0.29
CA ALA A 138 10.75 9.66 -0.87
C ALA A 138 11.76 8.61 -0.39
N ILE A 139 11.68 8.24 0.89
CA ILE A 139 12.59 7.25 1.48
C ILE A 139 12.43 5.87 0.83
N GLY A 140 11.24 5.56 0.32
CA GLY A 140 10.97 4.30 -0.37
C GLY A 140 11.50 4.21 -1.80
N LEU A 141 11.94 5.32 -2.40
CA LEU A 141 12.34 5.36 -3.82
C LEU A 141 13.66 4.62 -4.11
N SER A 142 14.49 4.40 -3.09
CA SER A 142 15.77 3.69 -3.22
C SER A 142 15.62 2.17 -3.35
N ARG A 143 14.43 1.62 -3.07
CA ARG A 143 14.19 0.18 -3.11
C ARG A 143 14.40 -0.39 -4.52
N PRO A 144 15.09 -1.54 -4.71
CA PRO A 144 15.36 -2.11 -6.02
C PRO A 144 14.10 -2.36 -6.87
N GLU A 145 13.04 -2.90 -6.27
CA GLU A 145 11.77 -3.16 -6.94
C GLU A 145 11.06 -1.87 -7.36
N VAL A 146 11.20 -0.80 -6.56
CA VAL A 146 10.66 0.53 -6.86
C VAL A 146 11.45 1.17 -8.00
N ARG A 147 12.79 1.12 -7.95
CA ARG A 147 13.67 1.63 -9.02
C ARG A 147 13.40 0.94 -10.35
N LYS A 148 13.16 -0.36 -10.36
CA LYS A 148 12.81 -1.12 -11.57
C LYS A 148 11.55 -0.57 -12.25
N ILE A 149 10.48 -0.35 -11.49
CA ILE A 149 9.24 0.23 -12.02
C ILE A 149 9.42 1.72 -12.36
N ASN A 150 10.15 2.50 -11.55
CA ASN A 150 10.42 3.90 -11.84
C ASN A 150 11.20 4.09 -13.16
N ARG A 151 12.21 3.26 -13.42
CA ARG A 151 12.92 3.19 -14.70
C ARG A 151 11.95 3.03 -15.87
N GLN A 152 10.98 2.12 -15.73
CA GLN A 152 9.98 1.87 -16.77
C GLN A 152 9.02 3.05 -16.96
N TYR A 153 8.62 3.72 -15.88
CA TYR A 153 7.81 4.94 -15.94
C TYR A 153 8.54 6.11 -16.59
N LEU A 154 9.86 6.24 -16.43
CA LEU A 154 10.65 7.25 -17.15
C LEU A 154 10.63 7.01 -18.66
N ILE A 155 10.87 5.76 -19.09
CA ILE A 155 10.78 5.37 -20.51
C ILE A 155 9.38 5.71 -21.05
N GLU A 156 8.33 5.24 -20.38
CA GLU A 156 6.94 5.48 -20.77
C GLU A 156 6.56 6.95 -20.70
N GLY A 157 7.19 7.69 -19.79
CA GLY A 157 7.01 9.12 -19.67
C GLY A 157 7.53 9.88 -20.89
N LEU A 158 8.75 9.56 -21.34
CA LEU A 158 9.31 10.15 -22.54
C LEU A 158 8.54 9.74 -23.80
N LEU A 159 8.09 8.47 -23.89
CA LEU A 159 7.21 8.01 -24.96
C LEU A 159 5.91 8.85 -25.02
N THR A 160 5.29 9.07 -23.85
CA THR A 160 4.07 9.88 -23.74
C THR A 160 4.33 11.33 -24.13
N TYR A 161 5.45 11.90 -23.70
CA TYR A 161 5.85 13.26 -24.05
C TYR A 161 5.95 13.44 -25.57
N ASN A 162 6.67 12.57 -26.27
CA ASN A 162 6.82 12.64 -27.72
C ASN A 162 5.47 12.44 -28.45
N ALA A 163 4.67 11.47 -27.97
CA ALA A 163 3.38 11.17 -28.56
C ALA A 163 2.39 12.33 -28.40
N VAL A 164 2.30 12.91 -27.20
CA VAL A 164 1.41 14.04 -26.92
C VAL A 164 1.90 15.29 -27.65
N SER A 165 3.21 15.55 -27.72
CA SER A 165 3.73 16.71 -28.47
C SER A 165 3.31 16.65 -29.93
N ARG A 166 3.52 15.49 -30.60
CA ARG A 166 3.09 15.28 -31.99
C ARG A 166 1.56 15.32 -32.15
N LEU A 167 0.83 14.82 -31.17
CA LEU A 167 -0.64 14.90 -31.14
C LEU A 167 -1.11 16.37 -31.10
N LEU A 168 -0.57 17.19 -30.20
CA LEU A 168 -0.93 18.60 -30.08
C LEU A 168 -0.50 19.39 -31.32
N ASP A 169 0.63 19.05 -31.94
CA ASP A 169 1.07 19.66 -33.20
C ASP A 169 0.10 19.37 -34.36
N VAL A 170 -0.44 18.16 -34.44
CA VAL A 170 -1.36 17.76 -35.50
C VAL A 170 -2.75 18.35 -35.31
N TYR A 171 -3.30 18.28 -34.09
CA TYR A 171 -4.68 18.71 -33.84
C TYR A 171 -4.81 20.21 -33.54
N GLN A 172 -3.75 20.83 -33.01
CA GLN A 172 -3.72 22.24 -32.58
C GLN A 172 -4.95 22.61 -31.72
N PRO A 173 -5.21 21.89 -30.61
CA PRO A 173 -6.35 22.20 -29.76
C PRO A 173 -6.14 23.52 -29.02
N THR A 174 -7.24 24.23 -28.73
CA THR A 174 -7.26 25.43 -27.90
C THR A 174 -7.44 25.11 -26.42
N SER A 175 -7.94 23.90 -26.11
CA SER A 175 -8.15 23.46 -24.73
C SER A 175 -7.98 21.95 -24.57
N LEU A 176 -7.52 21.56 -23.40
CA LEU A 176 -7.37 20.18 -22.93
C LEU A 176 -8.38 19.91 -21.81
N PHE A 177 -8.98 18.72 -21.82
CA PHE A 177 -9.83 18.24 -20.73
C PHE A 177 -9.34 16.86 -20.30
N LEU A 178 -9.05 16.67 -19.01
CA LEU A 178 -8.49 15.42 -18.52
C LEU A 178 -8.74 15.16 -17.04
N PHE A 179 -8.48 13.93 -16.62
CA PHE A 179 -8.64 13.48 -15.24
C PHE A 179 -7.39 13.70 -14.38
N GLY A 180 -7.56 14.34 -13.22
CA GLY A 180 -6.60 14.43 -12.10
C GLY A 180 -5.31 15.22 -12.36
N ALA A 181 -4.72 15.09 -13.54
CA ALA A 181 -3.42 15.67 -13.94
C ALA A 181 -2.24 15.30 -13.01
N ARG A 182 -2.34 14.21 -12.23
CA ARG A 182 -1.27 13.77 -11.32
C ARG A 182 -0.58 12.48 -11.75
N LEU A 183 -1.32 11.53 -12.33
CA LEU A 183 -0.77 10.26 -12.77
C LEU A 183 -0.02 10.42 -14.08
N ALA A 184 1.09 9.70 -14.26
CA ALA A 184 2.09 9.92 -15.29
C ALA A 184 1.52 10.28 -16.68
N PRO A 185 0.66 9.48 -17.34
CA PRO A 185 0.13 9.89 -18.65
C PRO A 185 -0.66 11.20 -18.63
N TYR A 186 -1.50 11.40 -17.61
CA TYR A 186 -2.28 12.62 -17.45
C TYR A 186 -1.42 13.83 -17.09
N ARG A 187 -0.42 13.65 -16.21
CA ARG A 187 0.50 14.70 -15.80
C ARG A 187 1.34 15.16 -16.98
N ILE A 188 1.88 14.23 -17.76
CA ILE A 188 2.66 14.56 -18.96
C ILE A 188 1.80 15.29 -19.96
N ALA A 189 0.58 14.81 -20.24
CA ALA A 189 -0.32 15.51 -21.17
C ALA A 189 -0.66 16.93 -20.71
N PHE A 190 -0.88 17.13 -19.40
CA PHE A 190 -1.11 18.44 -18.80
C PHE A 190 0.11 19.37 -18.94
N GLU A 191 1.31 18.87 -18.66
CA GLU A 191 2.54 19.67 -18.72
C GLU A 191 2.93 20.04 -20.14
N VAL A 192 2.78 19.12 -21.10
CA VAL A 192 3.02 19.40 -22.53
C VAL A 192 2.01 20.43 -23.04
N ALA A 193 0.73 20.32 -22.67
CA ALA A 193 -0.25 21.34 -23.02
C ALA A 193 0.12 22.71 -22.45
N ARG A 194 0.62 22.78 -21.21
CA ARG A 194 1.12 24.02 -20.61
C ARG A 194 2.31 24.61 -21.38
N GLN A 195 3.26 23.77 -21.83
CA GLN A 195 4.37 24.20 -22.69
C GLN A 195 3.88 24.78 -24.02
N HIS A 196 2.80 24.23 -24.57
CA HIS A 196 2.14 24.72 -25.79
C HIS A 196 1.14 25.87 -25.55
N GLN A 197 1.06 26.41 -24.32
CA GLN A 197 0.12 27.48 -23.95
C GLN A 197 -1.36 27.12 -24.19
N ILE A 198 -1.70 25.84 -23.99
CA ILE A 198 -3.05 25.30 -24.10
C ILE A 198 -3.68 25.25 -22.71
N ASP A 199 -4.84 25.89 -22.56
CA ASP A 199 -5.63 25.85 -21.32
C ASP A 199 -6.13 24.42 -21.03
N ALA A 200 -6.14 24.02 -19.77
CA ALA A 200 -6.60 22.72 -19.30
C ALA A 200 -7.69 22.86 -18.22
N ILE A 201 -8.76 22.08 -18.35
CA ILE A 201 -9.68 21.80 -17.25
C ILE A 201 -9.42 20.39 -16.75
N VAL A 202 -9.13 20.27 -15.45
CA VAL A 202 -8.85 19.01 -14.79
C VAL A 202 -10.06 18.60 -13.95
N GLN A 203 -10.62 17.42 -14.21
CA GLN A 203 -11.73 16.87 -13.43
C GLN A 203 -11.25 15.88 -12.36
N GLU A 204 -11.99 15.82 -11.25
CA GLU A 204 -11.78 14.89 -10.14
C GLU A 204 -13.12 14.55 -9.47
N GLN A 205 -13.18 13.45 -8.75
CA GLN A 205 -14.31 13.13 -7.88
C GLN A 205 -14.46 14.17 -6.76
N GLY A 206 -15.72 14.50 -6.45
CA GLY A 206 -16.08 15.29 -5.28
C GLY A 206 -16.14 14.44 -4.02
N PHE A 207 -16.16 15.12 -2.87
CA PHE A 207 -16.19 14.45 -1.56
C PHE A 207 -17.54 13.88 -1.18
N ILE A 208 -18.61 14.40 -1.79
CA ILE A 208 -20.00 14.01 -1.55
C ILE A 208 -20.45 13.08 -2.67
N ASP A 209 -21.34 12.15 -2.37
CA ASP A 209 -21.90 11.26 -3.38
C ASP A 209 -22.55 12.05 -4.54
N ASP A 210 -22.45 11.52 -5.77
CA ASP A 210 -22.88 12.17 -7.02
C ASP A 210 -22.22 13.54 -7.33
N THR A 211 -21.07 13.90 -6.72
CA THR A 211 -20.40 15.19 -6.98
C THR A 211 -19.02 15.06 -7.62
N TYR A 212 -18.62 16.13 -8.31
CA TYR A 212 -17.36 16.28 -9.05
C TYR A 212 -16.70 17.61 -8.70
N ARG A 213 -15.39 17.70 -8.91
CA ARG A 213 -14.60 18.93 -8.77
C ARG A 213 -13.90 19.21 -10.08
N PHE A 214 -13.75 20.49 -10.40
CA PHE A 214 -13.09 20.95 -11.61
C PHE A 214 -12.05 22.02 -11.26
N PHE A 215 -10.85 21.82 -11.77
CA PHE A 215 -9.68 22.65 -11.52
C PHE A 215 -9.29 23.36 -12.80
N ASP A 216 -9.10 24.67 -12.72
CA ASP A 216 -8.75 25.53 -13.84
C ASP A 216 -7.22 25.67 -13.91
N ASN A 217 -6.60 25.14 -14.96
CA ASN A 217 -5.16 25.22 -15.21
C ASN A 217 -4.25 24.75 -14.05
N CYS A 218 -4.73 23.82 -13.21
CA CYS A 218 -3.98 23.24 -12.10
C CYS A 218 -4.34 21.76 -11.89
N THR A 219 -3.50 21.02 -11.17
CA THR A 219 -3.74 19.60 -10.87
C THR A 219 -4.76 19.44 -9.75
N CYS A 220 -5.33 18.23 -9.60
CA CYS A 220 -6.30 17.96 -8.54
C CYS A 220 -5.71 17.99 -7.12
N LEU A 221 -4.37 17.99 -6.99
CA LEU A 221 -3.68 18.12 -5.70
C LEU A 221 -3.48 19.58 -5.30
N SER A 222 -3.63 20.56 -6.21
CA SER A 222 -3.42 21.96 -5.85
C SER A 222 -4.47 22.47 -4.87
N THR A 223 -4.01 23.14 -3.82
CA THR A 223 -4.84 23.80 -2.81
C THR A 223 -5.20 25.23 -3.18
N GLU A 224 -4.53 25.84 -4.17
CA GLU A 224 -4.72 27.24 -4.55
C GLU A 224 -6.15 27.52 -5.04
N ALA A 225 -6.66 26.74 -6.00
CA ALA A 225 -8.02 26.91 -6.52
C ALA A 225 -9.09 26.74 -5.41
N PRO A 226 -9.05 25.66 -4.59
CA PRO A 226 -9.88 25.57 -3.40
C PRO A 226 -9.75 26.74 -2.42
N LYS A 227 -8.53 27.17 -2.06
CA LYS A 227 -8.27 28.28 -1.14
C LYS A 227 -8.88 29.58 -1.66
N TYR A 228 -8.67 29.90 -2.94
CA TYR A 228 -9.27 31.06 -3.60
C TYR A 228 -10.80 31.03 -3.47
N PHE A 229 -11.41 29.87 -3.75
CA PHE A 229 -12.86 29.70 -3.66
C PHE A 229 -13.38 29.85 -2.22
N ILE A 230 -12.74 29.18 -1.25
CA ILE A 230 -13.10 29.22 0.16
C ILE A 230 -13.00 30.65 0.70
N ASN A 231 -11.91 31.35 0.40
CA ASN A 231 -11.68 32.73 0.85
C ASN A 231 -12.74 33.70 0.32
N ALA A 232 -13.21 33.49 -0.91
CA ALA A 232 -14.31 34.29 -1.47
C ALA A 232 -15.63 34.09 -0.69
N TRP A 233 -15.89 32.87 -0.21
CA TRP A 233 -17.12 32.53 0.52
C TRP A 233 -17.02 32.69 2.04
N ALA A 234 -15.82 32.76 2.63
CA ALA A 234 -15.57 32.90 4.06
C ALA A 234 -16.34 34.06 4.74
N PRO A 235 -16.46 35.27 4.17
CA PRO A 235 -17.20 36.36 4.81
C PRO A 235 -18.72 36.25 4.65
N ILE A 236 -19.24 35.30 3.86
CA ILE A 236 -20.65 35.24 3.46
C ILE A 236 -21.48 34.47 4.50
N PRO A 237 -22.47 35.09 5.16
CA PRO A 237 -23.34 34.38 6.10
C PRO A 237 -24.17 33.30 5.43
N LEU A 238 -24.37 32.17 6.10
CA LEU A 238 -25.21 31.07 5.62
C LEU A 238 -26.69 31.27 5.99
N ARG A 239 -27.59 30.77 5.14
CA ARG A 239 -29.02 30.63 5.48
C ARG A 239 -29.23 29.43 6.41
N ARG A 240 -30.32 29.43 7.19
CA ARG A 240 -30.68 28.29 8.06
C ARG A 240 -30.69 26.94 7.34
N SER A 241 -31.17 26.88 6.08
CA SER A 241 -31.16 25.65 5.28
C SER A 241 -29.76 25.18 4.89
N GLN A 242 -28.83 26.10 4.65
CA GLN A 242 -27.43 25.77 4.33
C GLN A 242 -26.70 25.25 5.57
N LEU A 243 -26.98 25.84 6.74
CA LEU A 243 -26.45 25.37 8.03
C LEU A 243 -26.94 23.96 8.36
N GLN A 244 -28.23 23.69 8.14
CA GLN A 244 -28.80 22.35 8.30
C GLN A 244 -28.16 21.32 7.35
N GLN A 245 -27.84 21.71 6.10
CA GLN A 245 -27.12 20.83 5.17
C GLN A 245 -25.71 20.49 5.68
N VAL A 246 -24.99 21.46 6.24
CA VAL A 246 -23.66 21.21 6.84
C VAL A 246 -23.76 20.30 8.07
N LYS A 247 -24.74 20.53 8.96
CA LYS A 247 -24.97 19.66 10.11
C LYS A 247 -25.26 18.22 9.66
N GLN A 248 -26.13 18.06 8.66
CA GLN A 248 -26.45 16.75 8.09
C GLN A 248 -25.23 16.10 7.43
N TYR A 249 -24.37 16.86 6.76
CA TYR A 249 -23.12 16.35 6.19
C TYR A 249 -22.21 15.72 7.26
N PHE A 250 -22.05 16.36 8.43
CA PHE A 250 -21.25 15.80 9.52
C PHE A 250 -21.86 14.52 10.12
N VAL A 251 -23.20 14.45 10.19
CA VAL A 251 -23.92 13.25 10.62
C VAL A 251 -23.75 12.13 9.60
N ASP A 252 -23.95 12.41 8.32
CA ASP A 252 -23.82 11.42 7.25
C ASP A 252 -22.40 10.83 7.21
N ARG A 253 -21.36 11.68 7.30
CA ARG A 253 -19.96 11.24 7.38
C ARG A 253 -19.69 10.28 8.53
N GLU A 254 -20.22 10.58 9.71
CA GLU A 254 -20.05 9.73 10.90
C GLU A 254 -20.64 8.33 10.70
N TYR A 255 -21.74 8.22 9.96
CA TYR A 255 -22.36 6.95 9.63
C TYR A 255 -21.88 6.34 8.30
N GLY A 256 -20.83 6.89 7.67
CA GLY A 256 -20.32 6.41 6.39
C GLY A 256 -21.28 6.61 5.21
N ARG A 257 -22.22 7.56 5.32
CA ARG A 257 -23.25 7.86 4.31
C ARG A 257 -22.86 9.09 3.48
N ASN A 258 -23.45 9.20 2.28
CA ASN A 258 -23.28 10.36 1.40
C ASN A 258 -21.79 10.65 1.04
N LEU A 259 -21.00 9.58 1.05
CA LEU A 259 -19.59 9.57 0.68
C LEU A 259 -19.46 9.00 -0.73
N ASN A 260 -18.55 9.54 -1.54
CA ASN A 260 -18.26 9.00 -2.87
C ASN A 260 -17.70 7.56 -2.77
N VAL A 261 -17.76 6.80 -3.86
CA VAL A 261 -17.73 5.31 -3.99
C VAL A 261 -16.54 4.60 -3.30
N VAL A 262 -15.54 5.31 -2.80
CA VAL A 262 -14.31 4.78 -2.18
C VAL A 262 -14.16 5.12 -0.69
N ALA A 263 -15.10 5.86 -0.07
CA ALA A 263 -14.84 6.55 1.20
C ALA A 263 -15.42 5.91 2.48
N SER A 264 -16.03 4.72 2.45
CA SER A 264 -16.33 4.00 3.70
C SER A 264 -15.05 3.38 4.27
N TYR A 265 -14.38 4.11 5.17
CA TYR A 265 -13.17 3.64 5.84
C TYR A 265 -13.44 2.62 6.95
N TYR A 266 -14.70 2.50 7.36
CA TYR A 266 -15.13 1.59 8.42
C TYR A 266 -16.23 0.67 7.86
N ASP A 267 -16.12 -0.62 8.16
CA ASP A 267 -17.16 -1.63 8.00
C ASP A 267 -17.81 -2.01 9.35
N TYR A 268 -17.41 -1.31 10.42
CA TYR A 268 -17.88 -1.48 11.78
C TYR A 268 -18.35 -0.14 12.38
N SER A 269 -19.06 -0.22 13.50
CA SER A 269 -19.41 0.93 14.33
C SER A 269 -18.84 0.75 15.73
N THR A 270 -18.62 1.86 16.43
CA THR A 270 -18.19 1.85 17.83
C THR A 270 -19.23 2.60 18.65
N GLU A 271 -19.83 1.94 19.62
CA GLU A 271 -20.69 2.59 20.59
C GLU A 271 -19.88 3.58 21.42
N TYR A 272 -20.34 4.83 21.52
CA TYR A 272 -19.60 5.88 22.23
C TYR A 272 -19.33 5.47 23.68
N ILE A 273 -20.30 4.81 24.31
CA ILE A 273 -20.23 4.38 25.70
C ILE A 273 -19.01 3.48 26.02
N ASP A 274 -18.45 2.81 25.01
CA ASP A 274 -17.40 1.80 25.16
C ASP A 274 -15.97 2.32 24.94
N VAL A 275 -15.80 3.53 24.40
CA VAL A 275 -14.48 4.04 23.97
C VAL A 275 -13.45 4.02 25.10
N ARG A 276 -13.82 4.56 26.27
CA ARG A 276 -12.93 4.58 27.44
C ARG A 276 -12.64 3.19 28.00
N ARG A 277 -13.59 2.26 27.91
CA ARG A 277 -13.40 0.85 28.28
C ARG A 277 -12.41 0.16 27.35
N GLN A 278 -12.61 0.25 26.03
CA GLN A 278 -11.72 -0.36 25.02
C GLN A 278 -10.27 0.15 25.15
N LEU A 279 -10.10 1.45 25.38
CA LEU A 279 -8.79 2.07 25.55
C LEU A 279 -8.23 1.96 26.98
N ARG A 280 -9.02 1.43 27.93
CA ARG A 280 -8.68 1.33 29.37
C ARG A 280 -8.19 2.68 29.93
N ILE A 281 -8.98 3.73 29.68
CA ILE A 281 -8.74 5.11 30.14
C ILE A 281 -9.71 5.43 31.29
N PRO A 282 -9.25 5.93 32.45
CA PRO A 282 -10.11 6.35 33.56
C PRO A 282 -11.22 7.34 33.14
N LEU A 283 -12.37 7.36 33.81
CA LEU A 283 -13.52 8.21 33.42
C LEU A 283 -13.27 9.71 33.60
N ASP A 284 -12.46 10.09 34.57
CA ASP A 284 -12.11 11.45 34.95
C ASP A 284 -10.94 12.02 34.13
N ALA A 285 -10.07 11.15 33.60
CA ALA A 285 -8.92 11.54 32.79
C ALA A 285 -9.30 12.37 31.56
N ARG A 286 -8.54 13.44 31.31
CA ARG A 286 -8.67 14.23 30.07
C ARG A 286 -7.97 13.53 28.91
N ILE A 287 -8.52 13.65 27.71
CA ILE A 287 -7.97 13.04 26.49
C ILE A 287 -7.54 14.12 25.51
N PHE A 288 -6.25 14.10 25.13
CA PHE A 288 -5.74 14.80 23.96
C PHE A 288 -5.63 13.80 22.81
N ALA A 289 -6.38 13.99 21.74
CA ALA A 289 -6.37 13.06 20.61
C ALA A 289 -5.51 13.58 19.44
N VAL A 290 -4.72 12.71 18.84
CA VAL A 290 -3.94 13.00 17.63
C VAL A 290 -4.45 12.12 16.50
N PHE A 291 -4.76 12.71 15.34
CA PHE A 291 -5.22 12.00 14.16
C PHE A 291 -4.22 12.16 13.03
N THR A 292 -3.57 11.05 12.64
CA THR A 292 -2.62 11.07 11.51
C THR A 292 -3.34 10.99 10.17
N SER A 293 -2.62 11.32 9.11
CA SER A 293 -3.07 11.28 7.71
C SER A 293 -2.19 10.31 6.93
N SER A 294 -2.71 9.77 5.83
CA SER A 294 -1.93 9.03 4.83
C SER A 294 -0.82 9.94 4.29
N GLU A 295 0.42 9.45 4.23
CA GLU A 295 1.55 10.23 3.70
C GLU A 295 1.63 10.10 2.18
N ASP A 296 1.31 8.92 1.64
CA ASP A 296 1.48 8.52 0.23
C ASP A 296 1.43 9.65 -0.82
N GLU A 297 0.26 9.99 -1.37
CA GLU A 297 0.18 10.91 -2.52
C GLU A 297 0.35 12.39 -2.15
N LEU A 298 0.36 12.70 -0.86
CA LEU A 298 0.56 14.05 -0.35
C LEU A 298 2.05 14.37 -0.16
N ALA A 299 2.88 13.37 0.16
CA ALA A 299 4.30 13.53 0.46
C ALA A 299 5.14 14.10 -0.69
N MET A 300 4.67 13.98 -1.93
CA MET A 300 5.36 14.59 -3.09
C MET A 300 4.88 16.01 -3.43
N CYS A 301 3.78 16.46 -2.86
CA CYS A 301 3.23 17.76 -3.19
C CYS A 301 3.82 18.82 -2.26
N GLU A 302 4.55 19.78 -2.84
CA GLU A 302 5.17 20.88 -2.09
C GLU A 302 4.15 21.66 -1.25
N GLU A 303 2.90 21.77 -1.71
CA GLU A 303 1.81 22.43 -0.96
C GLU A 303 1.43 21.69 0.35
N PHE A 304 1.88 20.46 0.53
CA PHE A 304 1.66 19.61 1.71
C PHE A 304 2.97 19.36 2.50
N GLU A 305 3.95 20.26 2.39
CA GLU A 305 5.16 20.23 3.21
C GLU A 305 4.81 20.00 4.69
N GLY A 306 5.54 19.10 5.37
CA GLY A 306 5.30 18.68 6.74
C GLY A 306 4.40 17.44 6.91
N ILE A 307 3.82 16.90 5.83
CA ILE A 307 3.05 15.64 5.88
C ILE A 307 3.90 14.44 6.34
N THR A 308 5.22 14.43 6.10
CA THR A 308 6.12 13.37 6.56
C THR A 308 6.60 13.57 8.01
N ASP A 309 6.38 14.76 8.58
CA ASP A 309 6.86 15.13 9.92
C ASP A 309 5.83 14.76 11.01
N GLN A 310 4.68 14.22 10.61
CA GLN A 310 3.57 13.86 11.51
C GLN A 310 4.06 12.94 12.64
N LEU A 311 4.86 11.93 12.30
CA LEU A 311 5.36 10.97 13.27
C LEU A 311 6.50 11.56 14.14
N ASP A 312 7.26 12.55 13.66
CA ASP A 312 8.21 13.31 14.49
C ASP A 312 7.50 14.15 15.54
N ILE A 313 6.39 14.77 15.15
CA ILE A 313 5.52 15.49 16.07
C ILE A 313 4.89 14.52 17.08
N VAL A 314 4.51 13.30 16.65
CA VAL A 314 4.03 12.26 17.56
C VAL A 314 5.10 11.89 18.59
N ASP A 315 6.36 11.68 18.20
CA ASP A 315 7.46 11.38 19.14
C ASP A 315 7.57 12.47 20.24
N ARG A 316 7.54 13.74 19.82
CA ARG A 316 7.61 14.90 20.73
C ARG A 316 6.38 15.00 21.63
N LEU A 317 5.18 14.67 21.12
CA LEU A 317 3.97 14.62 21.93
C LEU A 317 4.03 13.48 22.95
N ILE A 318 4.53 12.30 22.57
CA ILE A 318 4.75 11.18 23.51
C ILE A 318 5.67 11.62 24.65
N GLU A 319 6.76 12.34 24.34
CA GLU A 319 7.67 12.92 25.33
C GLU A 319 6.94 13.90 26.26
N ILE A 320 6.16 14.85 25.71
CA ILE A 320 5.39 15.83 26.48
C ILE A 320 4.42 15.15 27.44
N PHE A 321 3.73 14.09 26.99
CA PHE A 321 2.71 13.41 27.79
C PHE A 321 3.30 12.42 28.80
N SER A 322 4.55 11.98 28.66
CA SER A 322 5.18 11.04 29.60
C SER A 322 5.14 11.47 31.08
N GLY A 323 5.08 12.78 31.35
CA GLY A 323 4.99 13.36 32.70
C GLY A 323 3.63 13.98 33.05
N ARG A 324 2.56 13.64 32.32
CA ARG A 324 1.23 14.25 32.43
C ARG A 324 0.19 13.29 32.97
N GLU A 325 -0.83 13.83 33.66
CA GLU A 325 -2.01 13.07 34.08
C GLU A 325 -3.02 12.91 32.94
N GLU A 326 -2.99 13.79 31.95
CA GLU A 326 -3.82 13.66 30.74
C GLU A 326 -3.35 12.49 29.88
N TYR A 327 -4.29 11.89 29.16
CA TYR A 327 -4.03 10.81 28.22
C TYR A 327 -3.82 11.36 26.81
N LEU A 328 -2.79 10.85 26.14
CA LEU A 328 -2.57 11.05 24.71
C LEU A 328 -3.14 9.86 23.95
N VAL A 329 -4.07 10.08 23.04
CA VAL A 329 -4.62 9.02 22.19
C VAL A 329 -4.28 9.32 20.74
N ILE A 330 -3.38 8.53 20.15
CA ILE A 330 -2.96 8.67 18.75
C ILE A 330 -3.76 7.68 17.92
N ARG A 331 -4.66 8.18 17.07
CA ARG A 331 -5.40 7.37 16.09
C ARG A 331 -4.74 7.49 14.73
N HIS A 332 -4.07 6.42 14.31
CA HIS A 332 -3.54 6.36 12.97
C HIS A 332 -4.65 6.16 11.93
N HIS A 333 -4.49 6.78 10.76
CA HIS A 333 -5.48 6.71 9.68
C HIS A 333 -5.72 5.25 9.24
N PRO A 334 -6.99 4.77 9.16
CA PRO A 334 -7.27 3.36 8.84
C PRO A 334 -6.68 2.89 7.49
N TYR A 335 -6.67 3.76 6.49
CA TYR A 335 -6.19 3.44 5.14
C TYR A 335 -4.67 3.14 5.06
N ILE A 336 -3.90 3.45 6.11
CA ILE A 336 -2.44 3.20 6.16
C ILE A 336 -2.13 1.70 6.06
N VAL A 337 -2.97 0.82 6.61
CA VAL A 337 -2.82 -0.65 6.49
C VAL A 337 -3.05 -1.14 5.05
N GLY A 338 -3.58 -0.27 4.18
CA GLY A 338 -3.98 -0.59 2.83
C GLY A 338 -5.32 -1.33 2.80
N GLY A 339 -5.68 -1.81 1.62
CA GLY A 339 -6.87 -2.63 1.40
C GLY A 339 -6.59 -3.71 0.36
N TRP A 340 -7.64 -4.38 -0.10
CA TRP A 340 -7.54 -5.49 -1.06
C TRP A 340 -6.79 -5.11 -2.36
N GLN A 341 -6.91 -3.85 -2.80
CA GLN A 341 -6.29 -3.34 -4.04
C GLN A 341 -5.12 -2.35 -3.82
N ASN A 342 -4.85 -1.93 -2.58
CA ASN A 342 -3.91 -0.83 -2.29
C ASN A 342 -2.86 -1.26 -1.29
N GLN A 343 -1.56 -1.05 -1.58
CA GLN A 343 -0.42 -1.40 -0.72
C GLN A 343 -0.50 -0.78 0.67
N ALA A 344 0.22 -1.33 1.64
CA ALA A 344 0.28 -0.76 2.98
C ALA A 344 1.43 0.25 3.03
N GLU A 345 1.26 1.33 3.77
CA GLU A 345 2.34 2.31 4.00
C GLU A 345 3.31 1.74 5.04
N THR A 346 4.18 0.85 4.56
CA THR A 346 5.07 0.02 5.38
C THR A 346 6.03 0.84 6.24
N ASP A 347 6.50 1.97 5.72
CA ASP A 347 7.39 2.90 6.41
C ASP A 347 6.70 3.54 7.61
N PHE A 348 5.48 4.04 7.39
CA PHE A 348 4.63 4.64 8.42
C PHE A 348 4.33 3.63 9.52
N LEU A 349 3.81 2.45 9.12
CA LEU A 349 3.47 1.39 10.06
C LEU A 349 4.67 0.98 10.89
N SER A 350 5.86 0.90 10.27
CA SER A 350 7.08 0.55 10.98
C SER A 350 7.40 1.51 12.11
N ARG A 351 7.30 2.81 11.84
CA ARG A 351 7.55 3.83 12.84
C ARG A 351 6.46 3.88 13.91
N ALA A 352 5.19 3.77 13.52
CA ALA A 352 4.06 3.71 14.44
C ALA A 352 4.17 2.54 15.45
N TYR A 353 4.60 1.35 15.00
CA TYR A 353 4.82 0.22 15.92
C TYR A 353 5.97 0.48 16.90
N ARG A 354 7.07 1.12 16.49
CA ARG A 354 8.17 1.48 17.41
C ARG A 354 7.74 2.52 18.45
N GLN A 355 6.88 3.46 18.05
CA GLN A 355 6.27 4.42 18.98
C GLN A 355 5.38 3.69 19.99
N ALA A 356 4.56 2.73 19.54
CA ALA A 356 3.73 1.90 20.43
C ALA A 356 4.54 1.14 21.48
N LEU A 357 5.73 0.62 21.13
CA LEU A 357 6.61 -0.05 22.09
C LEU A 357 7.16 0.86 23.18
N SER A 358 7.45 2.11 22.82
CA SER A 358 8.09 3.09 23.71
C SER A 358 7.08 3.98 24.44
N ALA A 359 5.79 3.86 24.11
CA ALA A 359 4.71 4.65 24.66
C ALA A 359 4.57 4.50 26.20
N PRO A 360 4.54 5.62 26.96
CA PRO A 360 4.19 5.65 28.39
C PRO A 360 2.78 5.11 28.68
N GLU A 361 2.49 4.79 29.96
CA GLU A 361 1.21 4.19 30.37
C GLU A 361 -0.02 5.07 30.17
N ASN A 362 0.13 6.38 30.00
CA ASN A 362 -0.96 7.32 29.68
C ASN A 362 -1.05 7.64 28.18
N VAL A 363 -0.24 7.00 27.34
CA VAL A 363 -0.32 7.11 25.88
C VAL A 363 -1.02 5.87 25.32
N ARG A 364 -1.96 6.05 24.39
CA ARG A 364 -2.65 4.98 23.68
C ARG A 364 -2.43 5.17 22.20
N ILE A 365 -1.89 4.16 21.53
CA ILE A 365 -1.70 4.17 20.08
C ILE A 365 -2.69 3.21 19.45
N VAL A 366 -3.67 3.79 18.75
CA VAL A 366 -4.73 3.08 18.05
C VAL A 366 -4.27 2.83 16.61
N MET A 367 -3.83 1.60 16.38
CA MET A 367 -3.28 1.19 15.08
C MET A 367 -4.35 1.21 13.98
N PRO A 368 -3.96 1.37 12.70
CA PRO A 368 -4.93 1.52 11.59
C PRO A 368 -6.00 0.42 11.56
N SER A 369 -5.62 -0.83 11.81
CA SER A 369 -6.54 -1.97 11.80
C SER A 369 -7.40 -2.10 13.05
N GLU A 370 -7.12 -1.38 14.14
CA GLU A 370 -7.91 -1.47 15.39
C GLU A 370 -9.36 -0.98 15.18
N LYS A 371 -10.33 -1.71 15.75
CA LYS A 371 -11.79 -1.48 15.59
C LYS A 371 -12.30 -0.37 16.52
N LEU A 372 -11.75 0.83 16.33
CA LEU A 372 -12.19 2.06 16.98
C LEU A 372 -12.40 3.16 15.93
N THR A 373 -13.64 3.65 15.81
CA THR A 373 -13.94 4.75 14.89
C THR A 373 -13.40 6.07 15.46
N SER A 374 -12.88 6.94 14.58
CA SER A 374 -12.43 8.28 14.98
C SER A 374 -13.57 9.09 15.58
N TYR A 375 -14.78 8.95 15.04
CA TYR A 375 -15.98 9.65 15.49
C TYR A 375 -16.35 9.33 16.94
N ALA A 376 -16.28 8.05 17.33
CA ALA A 376 -16.55 7.67 18.70
C ALA A 376 -15.52 8.29 19.66
N LEU A 377 -14.23 8.30 19.29
CA LEU A 377 -13.18 8.94 20.08
C LEU A 377 -13.39 10.45 20.28
N LEU A 378 -13.86 11.17 19.26
CA LEU A 378 -14.08 12.63 19.34
C LEU A 378 -15.04 13.05 20.46
N TRP A 379 -16.05 12.24 20.75
CA TRP A 379 -17.01 12.54 21.82
C TRP A 379 -16.40 12.47 23.23
N HIS A 380 -15.28 11.79 23.42
CA HIS A 380 -14.53 11.74 24.68
C HIS A 380 -13.28 12.63 24.70
N THR A 381 -12.94 13.25 23.57
CA THR A 381 -11.71 14.03 23.37
C THR A 381 -11.86 15.45 23.92
N ASP A 382 -10.95 15.91 24.78
CA ASP A 382 -10.94 17.26 25.35
C ASP A 382 -10.21 18.28 24.49
N ALA A 383 -9.22 17.85 23.71
CA ALA A 383 -8.48 18.66 22.74
C ALA A 383 -7.92 17.75 21.63
N ALA A 384 -7.76 18.27 20.42
CA ALA A 384 -7.30 17.47 19.29
C ALA A 384 -6.21 18.15 18.45
N LEU A 385 -5.37 17.32 17.83
CA LEU A 385 -4.50 17.68 16.73
C LEU A 385 -4.78 16.74 15.55
N ALA A 386 -5.10 17.28 14.38
CA ALA A 386 -5.30 16.49 13.16
C ALA A 386 -4.52 17.13 12.01
N PHE A 387 -3.59 16.41 11.39
CA PHE A 387 -2.65 17.03 10.45
C PHE A 387 -3.33 17.49 9.15
N PHE A 388 -3.60 16.57 8.22
CA PHE A 388 -4.20 16.82 6.90
C PHE A 388 -5.53 16.06 6.72
N SER A 389 -6.19 15.71 7.82
CA SER A 389 -7.41 14.92 7.84
C SER A 389 -8.66 15.79 8.01
N THR A 390 -9.77 15.39 7.38
CA THR A 390 -11.09 16.02 7.57
C THR A 390 -11.53 15.99 9.04
N ILE A 391 -11.01 15.04 9.83
CA ILE A 391 -11.26 14.96 11.27
C ILE A 391 -10.98 16.29 11.99
N ALA A 392 -10.07 17.13 11.48
CA ALA A 392 -9.79 18.44 12.06
C ALA A 392 -11.05 19.33 12.19
N ILE A 393 -11.82 19.46 11.10
CA ILE A 393 -13.06 20.25 11.09
C ILE A 393 -14.23 19.50 11.75
N GLU A 394 -14.21 18.18 11.71
CA GLU A 394 -15.25 17.33 12.30
C GLU A 394 -15.16 17.33 13.83
N ALA A 395 -13.95 17.42 14.39
CA ALA A 395 -13.68 17.62 15.81
C ALA A 395 -14.14 19.01 16.27
N ALA A 396 -13.76 20.05 15.51
CA ALA A 396 -14.17 21.42 15.80
C ALA A 396 -15.69 21.62 15.72
N ALA A 397 -16.37 20.98 14.75
CA ALA A 397 -17.84 20.97 14.66
C ALA A 397 -18.51 20.34 15.89
N ARG A 398 -17.82 19.41 16.56
CA ARG A 398 -18.24 18.78 17.83
C ARG A 398 -17.74 19.53 19.05
N GLY A 399 -17.31 20.78 18.90
CA GLY A 399 -16.90 21.66 19.99
C GLY A 399 -15.56 21.29 20.64
N VAL A 400 -14.76 20.43 20.00
CA VAL A 400 -13.41 20.08 20.47
C VAL A 400 -12.43 21.16 20.02
N PRO A 401 -11.67 21.79 20.95
CA PRO A 401 -10.55 22.64 20.59
C PRO A 401 -9.55 21.85 19.75
N THR A 402 -9.34 22.27 18.50
CA THR A 402 -8.61 21.48 17.51
C THR A 402 -7.57 22.33 16.80
N ALA A 403 -6.37 21.79 16.66
CA ALA A 403 -5.33 22.31 15.77
C ALA A 403 -5.23 21.45 14.50
N ALA A 404 -4.90 22.09 13.38
CA ALA A 404 -4.47 21.40 12.16
C ALA A 404 -3.04 21.78 11.77
N HIS A 405 -2.45 21.02 10.85
CA HIS A 405 -1.16 21.40 10.28
C HIS A 405 -1.30 22.71 9.50
N ASP A 406 -0.30 23.60 9.55
CA ASP A 406 -0.40 24.95 8.97
C ASP A 406 -0.62 24.94 7.44
N ASN A 407 0.00 23.97 6.75
CA ASN A 407 -0.18 23.74 5.31
C ASN A 407 -1.48 22.97 4.97
N SER A 408 -2.24 22.52 5.96
CA SER A 408 -3.50 21.83 5.73
C SER A 408 -4.56 22.79 5.23
N ILE A 409 -5.35 22.39 4.22
CA ILE A 409 -6.49 23.21 3.76
C ILE A 409 -7.50 23.50 4.89
N TYR A 410 -7.58 22.63 5.90
CA TYR A 410 -8.46 22.77 7.05
C TYR A 410 -8.03 23.89 8.01
N ARG A 411 -6.80 24.42 7.89
CA ARG A 411 -6.34 25.66 8.56
C ARG A 411 -7.39 26.77 8.46
N GLY A 412 -8.01 26.93 7.28
CA GLY A 412 -8.95 28.00 7.01
C GLY A 412 -10.21 27.99 7.88
N ALA A 413 -10.48 26.88 8.58
CA ALA A 413 -11.63 26.73 9.47
C ALA A 413 -11.29 26.84 10.96
N LEU A 414 -10.00 26.86 11.33
CA LEU A 414 -9.55 26.60 12.71
C LEU A 414 -8.75 27.77 13.29
N ARG A 415 -8.88 27.96 14.61
CA ARG A 415 -8.14 28.99 15.37
C ARG A 415 -6.68 28.61 15.64
N TYR A 416 -6.40 27.32 15.81
CA TYR A 416 -5.08 26.82 16.21
C TYR A 416 -4.40 26.03 15.10
N VAL A 417 -3.07 26.06 15.09
CA VAL A 417 -2.25 25.25 14.19
C VAL A 417 -1.02 24.66 14.83
N VAL A 418 -0.52 23.60 14.20
CA VAL A 418 0.86 23.15 14.36
C VAL A 418 1.66 23.53 13.12
N ILE A 419 2.83 24.10 13.33
CA ILE A 419 3.78 24.44 12.27
C ILE A 419 4.60 23.21 11.83
N PRO A 420 5.14 23.19 10.60
CA PRO A 420 6.09 22.17 10.19
C PRO A 420 7.28 22.10 11.16
N ASN A 421 7.83 20.90 11.38
CA ASN A 421 8.99 20.68 12.25
C ASN A 421 8.88 21.27 13.68
N ALA A 422 7.67 21.45 14.21
CA ALA A 422 7.41 22.11 15.49
C ALA A 422 8.24 21.60 16.68
N GLU A 423 9.07 22.47 17.25
CA GLU A 423 9.93 22.17 18.40
C GLU A 423 9.13 21.78 19.67
N LEU A 424 9.78 21.04 20.57
CA LEU A 424 9.15 20.48 21.79
C LEU A 424 8.46 21.55 22.65
N GLU A 425 9.09 22.72 22.86
CA GLU A 425 8.53 23.78 23.71
C GLU A 425 7.32 24.47 23.06
N TYR A 426 7.34 24.65 21.73
CA TYR A 426 6.18 25.16 20.99
C TYR A 426 5.00 24.18 21.13
N LEU A 427 5.25 22.88 20.93
CA LEU A 427 4.23 21.84 21.07
C LEU A 427 3.67 21.79 22.48
N ARG A 428 4.52 21.95 23.50
CA ARG A 428 4.11 22.03 24.91
C ARG A 428 3.18 23.21 25.16
N SER A 429 3.49 24.39 24.61
CA SER A 429 2.61 25.55 24.68
C SER A 429 1.28 25.29 23.98
N LEU A 430 1.31 24.76 22.75
CA LEU A 430 0.11 24.45 21.98
C LEU A 430 -0.81 23.46 22.71
N VAL A 431 -0.26 22.40 23.31
CA VAL A 431 -1.01 21.43 24.11
C VAL A 431 -1.67 22.10 25.32
N ASN A 432 -0.93 22.94 26.04
CA ASN A 432 -1.46 23.68 27.20
C ASN A 432 -2.58 24.65 26.78
N ASP A 433 -2.40 25.37 25.68
CA ASP A 433 -3.38 26.29 25.14
C ASP A 433 -4.66 25.55 24.76
N LEU A 434 -4.56 24.47 23.98
CA LEU A 434 -5.71 23.66 23.55
C LEU A 434 -6.46 23.01 24.70
N LEU A 435 -5.76 22.61 25.77
CA LEU A 435 -6.37 22.06 26.97
C LEU A 435 -6.91 23.13 27.93
N SER A 436 -6.63 24.41 27.70
CA SER A 436 -7.09 25.50 28.56
C SER A 436 -8.59 25.76 28.45
N GLU A 437 -9.15 26.40 29.46
CA GLU A 437 -10.55 26.84 29.45
C GLU A 437 -10.84 27.85 28.32
N SER A 438 -9.85 28.66 27.95
CA SER A 438 -9.94 29.67 26.89
C SER A 438 -10.03 29.06 25.48
N ALA A 439 -9.63 27.79 25.34
CA ALA A 439 -9.70 27.07 24.08
C ALA A 439 -11.07 26.45 23.81
N ARG A 440 -11.98 26.43 24.80
CA ARG A 440 -13.35 25.95 24.60
C ARG A 440 -14.01 26.63 23.40
N SER A 441 -14.67 25.82 22.58
CA SER A 441 -15.33 26.28 21.36
C SER A 441 -16.36 27.39 21.66
N ASN A 442 -16.35 28.42 20.81
CA ASN A 442 -17.25 29.55 20.83
C ASN A 442 -18.04 29.65 19.51
N ILE A 443 -18.94 30.64 19.42
CA ILE A 443 -19.83 30.83 18.24
C ILE A 443 -19.03 31.05 16.96
N GLU A 444 -17.91 31.78 17.03
CA GLU A 444 -17.06 32.08 15.88
C GLU A 444 -16.37 30.81 15.35
N ASP A 445 -15.95 29.90 16.23
CA ASP A 445 -15.41 28.60 15.81
C ASP A 445 -16.45 27.79 15.03
N ILE A 446 -17.69 27.71 15.53
CA ILE A 446 -18.79 27.01 14.84
C ILE A 446 -19.10 27.69 13.50
N ARG A 447 -19.16 29.03 13.47
CA ARG A 447 -19.40 29.80 12.24
C ARG A 447 -18.34 29.50 11.18
N ASN A 448 -17.07 29.56 11.55
CA ASN A 448 -15.95 29.33 10.62
C ASN A 448 -15.95 27.91 10.07
N VAL A 449 -16.14 26.90 10.93
CA VAL A 449 -16.25 25.50 10.50
C VAL A 449 -17.43 25.29 9.56
N TYR A 450 -18.59 25.88 9.84
CA TYR A 450 -19.77 25.71 9.01
C TYR A 450 -19.64 26.41 7.65
N ARG A 451 -19.14 27.65 7.63
CA ARG A 451 -18.89 28.40 6.39
C ARG A 451 -17.85 27.72 5.52
N PHE A 452 -16.72 27.29 6.12
CA PHE A 452 -15.69 26.54 5.42
C PHE A 452 -16.25 25.25 4.83
N THR A 453 -16.96 24.44 5.65
CA THR A 453 -17.51 23.16 5.22
C THR A 453 -18.49 23.34 4.06
N HIS A 454 -19.35 24.35 4.14
CA HIS A 454 -20.28 24.66 3.06
C HIS A 454 -19.55 25.09 1.77
N ALA A 455 -18.53 25.95 1.86
CA ALA A 455 -17.76 26.37 0.70
C ALA A 455 -17.00 25.20 0.06
N TYR A 456 -16.21 24.47 0.85
CA TYR A 456 -15.30 23.46 0.34
C TYR A 456 -15.99 22.14 -0.05
N PHE A 457 -16.90 21.64 0.79
CA PHE A 457 -17.53 20.34 0.52
C PHE A 457 -18.82 20.45 -0.30
N LEU A 458 -19.69 21.42 0.01
CA LEU A 458 -21.02 21.51 -0.60
C LEU A 458 -21.08 22.41 -1.85
N LYS A 459 -20.24 23.44 -1.96
CA LYS A 459 -20.23 24.36 -3.11
C LYS A 459 -19.14 24.06 -4.13
N PHE A 460 -17.93 23.74 -3.70
CA PHE A 460 -16.84 23.42 -4.62
C PHE A 460 -17.00 22.02 -5.26
N SER A 461 -17.67 21.09 -4.56
CA SER A 461 -18.11 19.83 -5.15
C SER A 461 -19.48 20.02 -5.81
N VAL A 462 -19.55 19.89 -7.13
CA VAL A 462 -20.73 20.22 -7.94
C VAL A 462 -21.36 18.96 -8.53
N LYS A 463 -22.68 18.99 -8.74
CA LYS A 463 -23.41 17.92 -9.44
C LYS A 463 -23.53 18.22 -10.93
N LEU A 464 -23.50 17.17 -11.73
CA LEU A 464 -23.91 17.18 -13.14
C LEU A 464 -25.20 16.38 -13.27
N ARG A 465 -26.29 17.02 -13.69
CA ARG A 465 -27.63 16.42 -13.84
C ARG A 465 -27.65 15.21 -14.77
N ALA A 466 -26.75 15.22 -15.75
CA ALA A 466 -26.56 14.14 -16.71
C ALA A 466 -25.96 12.86 -16.08
N LEU A 467 -25.38 12.96 -14.88
CA LEU A 467 -24.61 11.91 -14.25
C LEU A 467 -25.16 11.53 -12.87
N ASP A 468 -24.87 10.30 -12.49
CA ASP A 468 -24.81 9.88 -11.09
C ASP A 468 -23.53 9.09 -10.86
N ALA A 469 -23.26 8.77 -9.59
CA ALA A 469 -22.05 8.08 -9.18
C ALA A 469 -21.94 6.65 -9.72
N ARG A 470 -22.88 6.17 -10.55
CA ARG A 470 -22.94 4.79 -11.08
C ARG A 470 -23.29 4.69 -12.57
N ALA A 471 -23.87 5.71 -13.19
CA ALA A 471 -24.48 5.67 -14.51
C ALA A 471 -24.82 7.05 -15.10
N LEU A 472 -25.18 7.04 -16.39
CA LEU A 472 -25.80 8.17 -17.08
C LEU A 472 -27.27 8.27 -16.65
N LYS A 473 -27.70 9.47 -16.22
CA LYS A 473 -29.10 9.74 -15.82
C LYS A 473 -30.02 10.15 -16.98
N PHE A 474 -29.51 10.20 -18.22
CA PHE A 474 -30.28 10.62 -19.40
C PHE A 474 -30.32 9.54 -20.48
N LYS A 475 -31.41 9.56 -21.25
CA LYS A 475 -31.62 8.67 -22.41
C LYS A 475 -31.48 9.38 -23.76
N GLY A 476 -31.34 10.71 -23.77
CA GLY A 476 -31.30 11.52 -24.98
C GLY A 476 -30.38 12.74 -24.87
N GLN A 477 -29.89 13.20 -26.01
CA GLN A 477 -28.91 14.28 -26.11
C GLN A 477 -29.46 15.67 -25.71
N GLU A 478 -30.78 15.83 -25.57
CA GLU A 478 -31.40 17.09 -25.13
C GLU A 478 -30.97 17.57 -23.74
N TYR A 479 -30.61 16.66 -22.84
CA TYR A 479 -30.16 16.99 -21.49
C TYR A 479 -28.78 17.67 -21.46
N LEU A 480 -28.05 17.66 -22.58
CA LEU A 480 -26.72 18.25 -22.72
C LEU A 480 -26.72 19.60 -23.42
N LYS A 481 -27.89 20.08 -23.87
CA LYS A 481 -28.04 21.38 -24.55
C LYS A 481 -27.76 22.57 -23.60
N PRO A 482 -27.41 23.75 -24.16
CA PRO A 482 -27.32 24.99 -23.37
C PRO A 482 -28.58 25.24 -22.54
N GLY A 483 -28.40 25.59 -21.26
CA GLY A 483 -29.47 25.89 -20.32
C GLY A 483 -30.07 24.68 -19.60
N SER A 484 -29.68 23.45 -19.95
CA SER A 484 -30.20 22.22 -19.31
C SER A 484 -29.58 21.96 -17.92
N ASP A 485 -28.35 22.41 -17.71
CA ASP A 485 -27.57 22.26 -16.47
C ASP A 485 -26.57 23.43 -16.34
N SER A 486 -26.73 24.23 -15.29
CA SER A 486 -25.89 25.41 -15.05
C SER A 486 -24.42 25.09 -14.76
N THR A 487 -24.12 23.94 -14.16
CA THR A 487 -22.75 23.50 -13.91
C THR A 487 -22.08 23.12 -15.21
N LEU A 488 -22.76 22.33 -16.03
CA LEU A 488 -22.26 21.96 -17.36
C LEU A 488 -22.06 23.18 -18.24
N ASP A 489 -23.01 24.13 -18.21
CA ASP A 489 -22.91 25.40 -18.93
C ASP A 489 -21.68 26.20 -18.51
N ARG A 490 -21.37 26.29 -17.20
CA ARG A 490 -20.14 26.98 -16.73
C ARG A 490 -18.88 26.33 -17.26
N ILE A 491 -18.78 24.99 -17.22
CA ILE A 491 -17.63 24.25 -17.75
C ILE A 491 -17.47 24.53 -19.25
N CYS A 492 -18.55 24.42 -20.02
CA CYS A 492 -18.51 24.71 -21.45
C CYS A 492 -18.16 26.19 -21.73
N ASN A 493 -18.71 27.13 -20.98
CA ASN A 493 -18.44 28.56 -21.14
C ASN A 493 -16.99 28.92 -20.77
N ARG A 494 -16.40 28.26 -19.76
CA ARG A 494 -14.96 28.43 -19.43
C ARG A 494 -14.08 28.03 -20.62
N ILE A 495 -14.39 26.92 -21.27
CA ILE A 495 -13.67 26.45 -22.46
C ILE A 495 -13.93 27.37 -23.65
N MET A 496 -15.18 27.78 -23.85
CA MET A 496 -15.57 28.50 -25.06
C MET A 496 -15.22 30.00 -25.05
N HIS A 497 -15.27 30.61 -23.87
CA HIS A 497 -15.30 32.06 -23.70
C HIS A 497 -14.34 32.55 -22.61
N GLY A 498 -13.61 31.66 -21.93
CA GLY A 498 -12.73 32.04 -20.82
C GLY A 498 -13.46 32.57 -19.58
N SER A 499 -14.76 32.29 -19.44
CA SER A 499 -15.52 32.71 -18.25
C SER A 499 -15.07 31.96 -17.00
N SER A 500 -15.29 32.50 -15.80
CA SER A 500 -14.93 31.80 -14.56
C SER A 500 -15.59 30.42 -14.44
N LEU A 501 -14.79 29.42 -14.06
CA LEU A 501 -15.25 28.07 -13.73
C LEU A 501 -16.05 28.02 -12.42
N TYR A 502 -15.80 28.99 -11.52
CA TYR A 502 -16.27 28.97 -10.14
C TYR A 502 -17.47 29.91 -9.92
N GLU A 503 -18.47 29.41 -9.19
CA GLU A 503 -19.61 30.23 -8.77
C GLU A 503 -19.23 31.10 -7.56
N LEU A 504 -18.75 32.32 -7.83
CA LEU A 504 -18.33 33.28 -6.81
C LEU A 504 -19.54 34.03 -6.19
N PRO A 505 -19.42 34.55 -4.95
CA PRO A 505 -20.52 35.25 -4.30
C PRO A 505 -20.93 36.54 -5.00
N SER A 506 -22.21 36.63 -5.37
CA SER A 506 -22.85 37.84 -5.89
C SER A 506 -23.02 38.96 -4.83
N GLY A 507 -23.40 40.17 -5.27
CA GLY A 507 -23.70 41.29 -4.36
C GLY A 507 -24.84 41.01 -3.38
N GLU A 508 -25.84 40.21 -3.78
CA GLU A 508 -26.93 39.79 -2.88
C GLU A 508 -26.41 38.95 -1.71
N HIS A 509 -25.45 38.04 -1.97
CA HIS A 509 -24.82 37.25 -0.92
C HIS A 509 -24.09 38.13 0.10
N ARG A 510 -23.36 39.14 -0.39
CA ARG A 510 -22.56 40.04 0.45
C ARG A 510 -23.41 40.96 1.34
N ASN A 511 -24.64 41.26 0.94
CA ASN A 511 -25.57 42.12 1.69
C ASN A 511 -26.43 41.35 2.71
N ARG A 512 -26.24 40.03 2.86
CA ARG A 512 -27.02 39.20 3.78
C ARG A 512 -26.64 39.48 5.23
N ALA A 513 -27.62 39.68 6.10
CA ALA A 513 -27.40 39.80 7.54
C ALA A 513 -27.17 38.41 8.19
N PRO A 514 -26.28 38.29 9.19
CA PRO A 514 -25.96 37.01 9.82
C PRO A 514 -26.97 36.53 10.88
N VAL A 515 -28.13 37.19 11.03
CA VAL A 515 -29.08 36.93 12.15
C VAL A 515 -29.49 35.46 12.27
N GLU A 516 -29.84 34.80 11.16
CA GLU A 516 -30.20 33.37 11.17
C GLU A 516 -29.01 32.46 11.52
N GLU A 517 -27.81 32.85 11.07
CA GLU A 517 -26.57 32.11 11.32
C GLU A 517 -26.15 32.22 12.78
N ASP A 518 -26.24 33.42 13.36
CA ASP A 518 -25.90 33.68 14.75
C ASP A 518 -26.80 32.88 15.71
N ASP A 519 -28.11 32.87 15.47
CA ASP A 519 -29.09 32.07 16.22
C ASP A 519 -28.77 30.57 16.14
N PHE A 520 -28.52 30.08 14.93
CA PHE A 520 -28.20 28.67 14.71
C PHE A 520 -26.87 28.28 15.39
N CYS A 521 -25.80 29.04 15.22
CA CYS A 521 -24.50 28.73 15.81
C CYS A 521 -24.56 28.75 17.35
N GLN A 522 -25.35 29.66 17.94
CA GLN A 522 -25.59 29.69 19.38
C GLN A 522 -26.35 28.43 19.85
N GLN A 523 -27.40 28.02 19.12
CA GLN A 523 -28.16 26.81 19.42
C GLN A 523 -27.27 25.56 19.31
N GLU A 524 -26.53 25.43 18.21
CA GLU A 524 -25.67 24.29 17.92
C GLU A 524 -24.60 24.11 19.00
N LEU A 525 -23.97 25.20 19.44
CA LEU A 525 -22.94 25.14 20.49
C LEU A 525 -23.51 24.60 21.81
N VAL A 526 -24.76 24.94 22.15
CA VAL A 526 -25.44 24.41 23.35
C VAL A 526 -25.76 22.93 23.17
N GLU A 527 -26.33 22.54 22.03
CA GLU A 527 -26.68 21.14 21.72
C GLU A 527 -25.46 20.22 21.76
N VAL A 528 -24.35 20.64 21.14
CA VAL A 528 -23.09 19.90 21.14
C VAL A 528 -22.55 19.72 22.56
N ARG A 529 -22.57 20.77 23.38
CA ARG A 529 -22.10 20.69 24.79
C ARG A 529 -22.96 19.73 25.62
N GLN A 530 -24.27 19.81 25.49
CA GLN A 530 -25.20 18.90 26.17
C GLN A 530 -25.00 17.46 25.73
N TYR A 531 -24.80 17.23 24.44
CA TYR A 531 -24.58 15.89 23.91
C TYR A 531 -23.25 15.29 24.41
N ARG A 532 -22.17 16.07 24.42
CA ARG A 532 -20.88 15.65 25.01
C ARG A 532 -21.02 15.26 26.48
N GLN A 533 -21.73 16.09 27.26
CA GLN A 533 -22.00 15.79 28.66
C GLN A 533 -22.78 14.48 28.80
N LYS A 534 -23.84 14.29 27.99
CA LYS A 534 -24.62 13.05 27.97
C LYS A 534 -23.77 11.83 27.65
N VAL A 535 -22.88 11.90 26.65
CA VAL A 535 -21.96 10.79 26.32
C VAL A 535 -21.07 10.48 27.54
N ARG A 536 -20.50 11.50 28.17
CA ARG A 536 -19.65 11.35 29.36
C ARG A 536 -20.38 10.71 30.54
N GLU A 537 -21.61 11.13 30.81
CA GLU A 537 -22.45 10.61 31.91
C GLU A 537 -22.87 9.15 31.69
N ASN A 538 -23.09 8.75 30.44
CA ASN A 538 -23.48 7.37 30.12
C ASN A 538 -22.26 6.45 29.99
N THR A 539 -21.04 6.97 29.83
CA THR A 539 -19.83 6.18 29.53
C THR A 539 -19.63 5.04 30.53
N LEU A 540 -19.39 3.82 30.02
CA LEU A 540 -19.12 2.69 30.89
C LEU A 540 -17.79 2.89 31.59
N PRO A 541 -17.71 2.65 32.92
CA PRO A 541 -16.43 2.64 33.60
C PRO A 541 -15.51 1.59 32.96
N PRO A 542 -14.18 1.84 32.92
CA PRO A 542 -13.23 0.75 32.79
C PRO A 542 -13.57 -0.25 33.90
N GLN A 543 -13.93 -1.49 33.57
CA GLN A 543 -14.59 -2.44 34.49
C GLN A 543 -14.01 -2.38 35.90
N SER A 544 -14.77 -1.83 36.85
CA SER A 544 -14.28 -1.56 38.22
C SER A 544 -14.78 -2.54 39.27
N SER A 545 -15.38 -3.69 38.89
CA SER A 545 -15.93 -4.64 39.88
C SER A 545 -15.79 -6.14 39.58
N SER A 546 -15.38 -6.54 38.37
CA SER A 546 -14.84 -7.88 38.12
C SER A 546 -13.41 -7.71 37.66
N VAL A 547 -12.45 -8.22 38.44
CA VAL A 547 -11.06 -8.32 37.99
C VAL A 547 -11.08 -9.03 36.64
N GLU A 548 -10.64 -8.34 35.58
CA GLU A 548 -10.42 -8.93 34.24
C GLU A 548 -9.76 -10.31 34.42
N PRO A 549 -10.21 -11.39 33.78
CA PRO A 549 -9.66 -12.72 34.05
C PRO A 549 -8.16 -12.78 33.72
N PRO A 550 -7.33 -13.46 34.53
CA PRO A 550 -5.91 -13.51 34.25
C PRO A 550 -5.63 -14.26 32.94
N VAL A 551 -4.70 -13.73 32.14
CA VAL A 551 -4.14 -14.38 30.94
C VAL A 551 -2.82 -15.03 31.32
N GLY A 552 -2.72 -16.35 31.17
CA GLY A 552 -1.49 -17.11 31.37
C GLY A 552 -0.59 -16.99 30.13
N ALA A 553 0.47 -16.18 30.21
CA ALA A 553 1.47 -16.06 29.17
C ALA A 553 2.57 -17.12 29.38
N ILE A 554 2.57 -18.15 28.55
CA ILE A 554 3.56 -19.22 28.53
C ILE A 554 4.72 -18.79 27.64
N TYR A 555 5.88 -18.54 28.25
CA TYR A 555 7.09 -18.10 27.55
C TYR A 555 8.08 -19.25 27.42
N LEU A 556 8.34 -19.66 26.18
CA LEU A 556 9.31 -20.71 25.85
C LEU A 556 10.68 -20.09 25.65
N LYS A 557 11.62 -20.43 26.53
CA LYS A 557 12.99 -19.93 26.51
C LYS A 557 13.92 -20.97 25.90
N TYR A 558 14.28 -20.77 24.64
CA TYR A 558 15.20 -21.64 23.91
C TYR A 558 16.66 -21.29 24.22
N LYS A 559 17.50 -22.30 24.41
CA LYS A 559 18.93 -22.14 24.77
C LYS A 559 19.73 -21.46 23.63
N GLY A 560 20.55 -20.47 23.97
CA GLY A 560 21.54 -19.87 23.05
C GLY A 560 21.39 -18.37 22.77
N GLU A 561 20.34 -17.71 23.29
CA GLU A 561 20.08 -16.29 23.05
C GLU A 561 20.08 -15.45 24.34
N GLN A 562 20.24 -14.13 24.21
CA GLN A 562 20.11 -13.19 25.33
C GLN A 562 18.67 -13.17 25.85
N ASP A 563 18.50 -12.97 27.16
CA ASP A 563 17.19 -12.74 27.76
C ASP A 563 16.49 -11.58 27.03
N GLN A 564 15.37 -11.89 26.37
CA GLN A 564 14.56 -10.86 25.74
C GLN A 564 13.90 -9.98 26.80
N ASN A 565 13.91 -8.68 26.55
CA ASN A 565 13.16 -7.72 27.35
C ASN A 565 11.68 -7.86 26.95
N LEU A 566 10.86 -8.46 27.82
CA LEU A 566 9.40 -8.63 27.67
C LEU A 566 8.64 -7.28 27.74
N LEU A 567 9.13 -6.27 27.03
CA LEU A 567 8.63 -4.89 26.99
C LEU A 567 7.14 -4.84 26.65
N TRP A 568 6.69 -5.70 25.74
CA TRP A 568 5.29 -5.76 25.30
C TRP A 568 4.32 -6.09 26.42
N VAL A 569 4.76 -6.83 27.44
CA VAL A 569 3.97 -7.15 28.63
C VAL A 569 3.69 -5.90 29.44
N GLN A 570 4.75 -5.13 29.68
CA GLN A 570 4.68 -3.89 30.44
C GLN A 570 3.78 -2.87 29.73
N ARG A 571 3.81 -2.89 28.39
CA ARG A 571 3.05 -1.98 27.52
C ARG A 571 1.62 -2.42 27.25
N SER A 572 1.29 -3.71 27.41
CA SER A 572 -0.07 -4.21 27.20
C SER A 572 -1.08 -3.35 27.96
N ARG A 573 -2.14 -2.93 27.26
CA ARG A 573 -3.27 -2.24 27.92
C ARG A 573 -3.96 -3.18 28.91
N TYR A 574 -3.94 -4.49 28.64
CA TYR A 574 -4.41 -5.54 29.54
C TYR A 574 -3.33 -5.84 30.59
N LYS A 575 -3.60 -5.56 31.87
CA LYS A 575 -2.58 -5.65 32.93
C LYS A 575 -2.62 -6.97 33.70
N ASN A 576 -3.72 -7.72 33.67
CA ASN A 576 -3.83 -8.98 34.40
C ASN A 576 -3.21 -10.15 33.62
N ILE A 577 -1.88 -10.16 33.50
CA ILE A 577 -1.12 -11.20 32.79
C ILE A 577 -0.22 -11.91 33.80
N VAL A 578 -0.26 -13.25 33.81
CA VAL A 578 0.57 -14.11 34.66
C VAL A 578 1.59 -14.83 33.78
N PHE A 579 2.88 -14.65 34.07
CA PHE A 579 3.97 -15.25 33.30
C PHE A 579 4.35 -16.62 33.83
N HIS A 580 4.50 -17.56 32.91
CA HIS A 580 5.01 -18.89 33.16
C HIS A 580 6.15 -19.17 32.18
N GLU A 581 7.37 -19.29 32.68
CA GLU A 581 8.57 -19.55 31.87
C GLU A 581 8.85 -21.06 31.79
N ILE A 582 9.20 -21.56 30.61
CA ILE A 582 9.66 -22.92 30.37
C ILE A 582 11.03 -22.87 29.70
N ASP A 583 12.04 -23.45 30.33
CA ASP A 583 13.35 -23.66 29.71
C ASP A 583 13.29 -24.81 28.72
N ILE A 584 13.62 -24.54 27.45
CA ILE A 584 13.70 -25.53 26.38
C ILE A 584 15.18 -25.73 25.99
N PRO A 585 15.83 -26.80 26.47
CA PRO A 585 17.26 -27.01 26.27
C PRO A 585 17.63 -27.42 24.85
N ASP A 586 16.69 -28.07 24.15
CA ASP A 586 16.83 -28.55 22.78
C ASP A 586 15.53 -28.28 22.01
N TRP A 587 15.61 -27.45 20.97
CA TRP A 587 14.46 -27.12 20.14
C TRP A 587 14.17 -28.18 19.07
N GLU A 588 15.13 -29.06 18.76
CA GLU A 588 14.97 -30.12 17.77
C GLU A 588 14.03 -31.22 18.28
N ASP A 589 13.92 -31.37 19.60
CA ASP A 589 12.95 -32.26 20.25
C ASP A 589 11.58 -31.59 20.37
N GLY A 590 10.90 -31.44 19.22
CA GLY A 590 9.56 -30.84 19.17
C GLY A 590 8.51 -31.56 20.02
N GLN A 591 8.69 -32.86 20.30
CA GLN A 591 7.80 -33.62 21.18
C GLN A 591 7.97 -33.19 22.63
N ASN A 592 9.20 -33.03 23.10
CA ASN A 592 9.48 -32.49 24.43
C ASN A 592 8.93 -31.06 24.60
N VAL A 593 9.00 -30.21 23.57
CA VAL A 593 8.37 -28.88 23.59
C VAL A 593 6.86 -28.99 23.80
N ILE A 594 6.18 -29.83 23.01
CA ILE A 594 4.73 -30.06 23.13
C ILE A 594 4.36 -30.60 24.51
N GLU A 595 5.10 -31.59 25.02
CA GLU A 595 4.87 -32.17 26.35
C GLU A 595 5.05 -31.15 27.46
N SER A 596 6.07 -30.29 27.36
CA SER A 596 6.33 -29.23 28.35
C SER A 596 5.17 -28.23 28.40
N ILE A 597 4.66 -27.80 27.24
CA ILE A 597 3.50 -26.90 27.16
C ILE A 597 2.25 -27.59 27.75
N LEU A 598 1.97 -28.84 27.36
CA LEU A 598 0.82 -29.60 27.85
C LEU A 598 0.85 -29.82 29.36
N ASN A 599 2.01 -30.14 29.92
CA ASN A 599 2.19 -30.35 31.35
C ASN A 599 1.90 -29.05 32.12
N LEU A 600 2.38 -27.92 31.63
CA LEU A 600 2.10 -26.62 32.23
C LEU A 600 0.62 -26.24 32.12
N LEU A 601 0.02 -26.38 30.93
CA LEU A 601 -1.41 -26.09 30.71
C LEU A 601 -2.32 -26.90 31.65
N LYS A 602 -1.93 -28.12 32.05
CA LYS A 602 -2.70 -28.95 32.98
C LYS A 602 -2.69 -28.44 34.42
N VAL A 603 -1.71 -27.63 34.82
CA VAL A 603 -1.52 -27.19 36.22
C VAL A 603 -1.84 -25.71 36.45
N ILE A 604 -1.74 -24.86 35.42
CA ILE A 604 -1.98 -23.43 35.59
C ILE A 604 -3.48 -23.10 35.79
N PRO A 605 -3.83 -22.15 36.67
CA PRO A 605 -5.21 -21.82 36.98
C PRO A 605 -5.90 -20.96 35.91
N GLU A 606 -5.14 -20.19 35.12
CA GLU A 606 -5.66 -19.25 34.13
C GLU A 606 -6.51 -19.99 33.08
N GLN A 607 -7.61 -19.38 32.65
CA GLN A 607 -8.52 -19.96 31.65
C GLN A 607 -8.18 -19.51 30.23
N TYR A 608 -7.46 -18.39 30.09
CA TYR A 608 -7.04 -17.83 28.82
C TYR A 608 -5.52 -17.85 28.76
N VAL A 609 -4.97 -18.28 27.64
CA VAL A 609 -3.53 -18.51 27.49
C VAL A 609 -3.00 -17.97 26.18
N LEU A 610 -1.75 -17.52 26.23
CA LEU A 610 -0.92 -17.10 25.10
C LEU A 610 0.39 -17.87 25.19
N VAL A 611 0.83 -18.51 24.10
CA VAL A 611 2.12 -19.20 24.05
C VAL A 611 3.06 -18.37 23.19
N THR A 612 4.22 -17.97 23.70
CA THR A 612 5.21 -17.17 22.97
C THR A 612 6.63 -17.68 23.24
N CYS A 613 7.66 -17.12 22.59
CA CYS A 613 9.05 -17.52 22.78
C CYS A 613 10.03 -16.38 22.51
N ASN A 614 11.32 -16.60 22.82
CA ASN A 614 12.39 -15.64 22.56
C ASN A 614 12.69 -15.37 21.07
N TYR A 615 11.97 -15.98 20.12
CA TYR A 615 12.05 -15.69 18.69
C TYR A 615 10.86 -14.88 18.17
N ILE A 616 9.85 -14.62 19.01
CA ILE A 616 8.63 -13.90 18.63
C ILE A 616 8.44 -12.71 19.55
N GLU A 617 8.57 -11.53 18.97
CA GLU A 617 8.29 -10.27 19.66
C GLU A 617 6.88 -9.78 19.31
N GLN A 618 6.13 -9.33 20.31
CA GLN A 618 4.82 -8.72 20.11
C GLN A 618 4.96 -7.21 20.21
N TYR A 619 4.58 -6.47 19.16
CA TYR A 619 4.79 -5.00 19.12
C TYR A 619 3.54 -4.18 19.44
N ASN A 620 2.38 -4.82 19.56
CA ASN A 620 1.11 -4.11 19.67
C ASN A 620 0.51 -4.20 21.08
N GLU A 621 0.38 -3.06 21.76
CA GLU A 621 -0.20 -2.94 23.11
C GLU A 621 -1.69 -3.32 23.19
N SER A 622 -2.41 -3.27 22.07
CA SER A 622 -3.84 -3.56 22.01
C SER A 622 -4.15 -5.05 21.82
N PHE A 623 -3.17 -5.88 21.46
CA PHE A 623 -3.41 -7.28 21.08
C PHE A 623 -4.14 -8.09 22.13
N ILE A 624 -3.63 -8.12 23.36
CA ILE A 624 -4.25 -8.89 24.44
C ILE A 624 -5.62 -8.32 24.76
N SER A 625 -5.73 -6.99 24.81
CA SER A 625 -6.97 -6.29 25.05
C SER A 625 -8.06 -6.60 24.02
N SER A 626 -7.77 -6.46 22.74
CA SER A 626 -8.73 -6.76 21.66
C SER A 626 -9.13 -8.23 21.64
N ALA A 627 -8.19 -9.14 21.91
CA ALA A 627 -8.47 -10.56 22.01
C ALA A 627 -9.41 -10.88 23.19
N MET A 628 -9.11 -10.32 24.36
CA MET A 628 -9.90 -10.55 25.57
C MET A 628 -11.28 -9.90 25.47
N ASP A 629 -11.38 -8.69 24.92
CA ASP A 629 -12.67 -8.01 24.70
C ASP A 629 -13.58 -8.84 23.77
N LEU A 630 -13.01 -9.55 22.79
CA LEU A 630 -13.74 -10.49 21.93
C LEU A 630 -14.16 -11.78 22.65
N LEU A 631 -13.27 -12.36 23.45
CA LEU A 631 -13.48 -13.63 24.15
C LEU A 631 -14.42 -13.53 25.35
N LEU A 632 -14.62 -12.31 25.86
CA LEU A 632 -15.46 -11.98 27.02
C LEU A 632 -16.80 -11.34 26.64
N ALA A 633 -17.07 -11.11 25.35
CA ALA A 633 -18.34 -10.52 24.92
C ALA A 633 -19.51 -11.48 25.21
N ASP A 634 -20.65 -10.96 25.69
CA ASP A 634 -21.78 -11.77 26.16
C ASP A 634 -22.35 -12.75 25.09
N ASP A 635 -22.19 -12.42 23.81
CA ASP A 635 -22.66 -13.22 22.67
C ASP A 635 -21.60 -14.24 22.17
N SER A 636 -20.40 -14.31 22.78
CA SER A 636 -19.25 -15.07 22.28
C SER A 636 -19.15 -16.51 22.81
N LEU A 637 -20.28 -17.14 23.17
CA LEU A 637 -20.29 -18.49 23.77
C LEU A 637 -19.61 -19.56 22.90
N GLU A 638 -19.59 -19.37 21.57
CA GLU A 638 -18.98 -20.28 20.60
C GLU A 638 -17.51 -19.96 20.26
N ILE A 639 -17.02 -18.75 20.58
CA ILE A 639 -15.64 -18.34 20.26
C ILE A 639 -14.71 -18.83 21.36
N LYS A 640 -13.74 -19.67 21.00
CA LYS A 640 -12.78 -20.25 21.93
C LYS A 640 -11.35 -19.71 21.77
N GLY A 641 -11.08 -18.95 20.71
CA GLY A 641 -9.80 -18.27 20.51
C GLY A 641 -9.94 -17.05 19.60
N ALA A 642 -8.98 -16.14 19.71
CA ALA A 642 -8.79 -15.01 18.82
C ALA A 642 -7.41 -15.12 18.19
N PHE A 643 -7.35 -15.18 16.86
CA PHE A 643 -6.14 -15.40 16.08
C PHE A 643 -5.89 -14.22 15.14
N PHE A 644 -4.66 -13.70 15.14
CA PHE A 644 -4.29 -12.45 14.48
C PHE A 644 -3.18 -12.66 13.45
N GLY A 645 -3.14 -11.79 12.45
CA GLY A 645 -2.06 -11.78 11.47
C GLY A 645 -0.75 -11.22 12.03
N GLY A 646 0.36 -11.43 11.32
CA GLY A 646 1.62 -10.76 11.62
C GLY A 646 2.46 -10.39 10.41
N TRP A 647 3.38 -9.45 10.62
CA TRP A 647 4.38 -8.94 9.68
C TRP A 647 5.77 -9.36 10.13
N LEU A 648 6.74 -9.36 9.21
CA LEU A 648 8.13 -9.70 9.52
C LEU A 648 9.04 -8.45 9.51
N PRO A 649 9.99 -8.30 10.46
CA PRO A 649 11.07 -7.34 10.37
C PRO A 649 12.08 -7.71 9.31
N PHE A 650 12.81 -6.69 8.86
CA PHE A 650 13.95 -6.83 7.97
C PHE A 650 15.26 -6.99 8.76
N ASP A 651 16.26 -7.63 8.17
CA ASP A 651 17.61 -7.78 8.73
C ASP A 651 18.40 -6.45 8.67
N SER A 652 18.63 -5.87 9.84
CA SER A 652 19.40 -4.64 10.05
C SER A 652 20.82 -4.62 9.45
N LYS A 653 21.42 -5.77 9.12
CA LYS A 653 22.79 -5.82 8.57
C LYS A 653 22.89 -5.51 7.08
N LYS A 654 21.77 -5.37 6.35
CA LYS A 654 21.76 -5.18 4.89
C LYS A 654 21.10 -3.89 4.38
N THR A 655 20.40 -3.10 5.19
CA THR A 655 19.88 -1.79 4.76
C THR A 655 19.87 -0.76 5.89
N GLU A 656 20.29 0.47 5.59
CA GLU A 656 20.43 1.59 6.54
C GLU A 656 19.08 2.13 7.10
N SER A 657 17.93 1.59 6.66
CA SER A 657 16.61 2.20 6.93
C SER A 657 15.79 1.54 8.06
N GLY A 658 16.19 0.36 8.57
CA GLY A 658 15.59 -0.30 9.73
C GLY A 658 14.11 -0.71 9.63
N ARG A 659 13.48 -0.73 8.45
CA ARG A 659 12.02 -0.93 8.24
C ARG A 659 11.58 -2.39 8.36
N PHE A 660 10.30 -2.65 8.68
CA PHE A 660 9.74 -4.01 8.56
C PHE A 660 9.63 -4.40 7.08
N SER A 661 9.82 -5.67 6.72
CA SER A 661 9.51 -6.11 5.36
C SER A 661 8.00 -6.00 5.16
N SER A 662 7.56 -5.67 3.94
CA SER A 662 6.13 -5.64 3.60
C SER A 662 5.49 -7.04 3.54
N GLU A 663 6.19 -8.07 4.01
CA GLU A 663 5.76 -9.46 3.96
C GLU A 663 4.89 -9.75 5.19
N GLY A 664 3.58 -9.90 4.94
CA GLY A 664 2.64 -10.44 5.93
C GLY A 664 2.62 -11.96 5.83
N ILE A 665 2.58 -12.67 6.97
CA ILE A 665 2.51 -14.14 6.98
C ILE A 665 1.07 -14.65 7.04
N LEU A 666 0.28 -14.03 7.93
CA LEU A 666 -1.07 -14.49 8.30
C LEU A 666 -2.10 -13.36 8.22
N THR A 667 -1.85 -12.38 7.34
CA THR A 667 -2.71 -11.20 7.22
C THR A 667 -3.84 -11.47 6.21
N PRO A 668 -4.98 -10.75 6.28
CA PRO A 668 -6.03 -10.85 5.26
C PRO A 668 -5.54 -10.55 3.84
N ARG A 669 -4.49 -9.74 3.73
CA ARG A 669 -3.88 -9.29 2.48
C ARG A 669 -2.95 -10.32 1.86
N TYR A 670 -2.09 -10.91 2.69
CA TYR A 670 -1.18 -12.01 2.35
C TYR A 670 -1.41 -13.10 3.38
N ARG A 671 -2.26 -14.05 2.98
CA ARG A 671 -2.67 -15.19 3.80
C ARG A 671 -1.99 -16.44 3.25
N ALA A 672 -1.06 -17.00 4.01
CA ALA A 672 -0.63 -18.38 3.77
C ALA A 672 -1.88 -19.28 3.71
N LYS A 673 -2.07 -19.99 2.60
CA LYS A 673 -3.22 -20.89 2.43
C LYS A 673 -2.90 -22.27 2.97
N THR A 674 -1.63 -22.63 2.91
CA THR A 674 -1.07 -23.88 3.41
C THR A 674 0.03 -23.60 4.43
N TYR A 675 0.33 -24.61 5.24
CA TYR A 675 1.47 -24.54 6.15
C TYR A 675 2.81 -24.36 5.40
N LEU A 676 2.92 -24.95 4.21
CA LEU A 676 4.09 -24.78 3.35
C LEU A 676 4.27 -23.31 2.92
N ASP A 677 3.18 -22.62 2.57
CA ASP A 677 3.23 -21.18 2.27
C ASP A 677 3.72 -20.38 3.48
N ALA A 678 3.28 -20.77 4.69
CA ALA A 678 3.68 -20.12 5.93
C ALA A 678 5.16 -20.33 6.24
N ILE A 679 5.72 -21.53 6.05
CA ILE A 679 7.15 -21.82 6.22
C ILE A 679 7.99 -21.02 5.21
N LYS A 680 7.54 -20.96 3.95
CA LYS A 680 8.23 -20.18 2.92
C LYS A 680 8.37 -18.72 3.33
N LEU A 681 7.38 -18.14 4.01
CA LEU A 681 7.44 -16.78 4.53
C LEU A 681 8.25 -16.69 5.84
N PHE A 682 8.03 -17.61 6.78
CA PHE A 682 8.67 -17.65 8.08
C PHE A 682 9.23 -19.04 8.43
N PRO A 683 10.51 -19.31 8.08
CA PRO A 683 11.11 -20.63 8.23
C PRO A 683 11.12 -21.18 9.66
N LEU A 684 11.03 -20.31 10.67
CA LEU A 684 10.92 -20.70 12.08
C LEU A 684 9.79 -21.73 12.31
N PHE A 685 8.69 -21.64 11.56
CA PHE A 685 7.57 -22.56 11.71
C PHE A 685 7.97 -24.01 11.45
N GLN A 686 8.83 -24.29 10.47
CA GLN A 686 9.26 -25.65 10.17
C GLN A 686 9.99 -26.30 11.36
N TYR A 687 10.85 -25.52 12.00
CA TYR A 687 11.73 -25.98 13.06
C TYR A 687 11.08 -25.96 14.44
N ILE A 688 10.22 -24.96 14.69
CA ILE A 688 9.51 -24.79 15.95
C ILE A 688 8.01 -24.55 15.65
N PRO A 689 7.25 -25.58 15.24
CA PRO A 689 5.87 -25.38 14.79
C PRO A 689 4.92 -24.81 15.85
N THR A 690 5.23 -25.02 17.14
CA THR A 690 4.45 -24.48 18.27
C THR A 690 4.42 -22.95 18.31
N THR A 691 5.34 -22.27 17.62
CA THR A 691 5.35 -20.81 17.47
C THR A 691 4.11 -20.26 16.75
N LEU A 692 3.38 -21.08 16.00
CA LEU A 692 2.07 -20.70 15.45
C LEU A 692 1.06 -20.27 16.52
N LEU A 693 1.18 -20.80 17.75
CA LEU A 693 0.29 -20.43 18.86
C LEU A 693 0.52 -19.00 19.38
N ALA A 694 1.65 -18.37 19.06
CA ALA A 694 1.92 -16.98 19.46
C ALA A 694 1.06 -15.95 18.73
N PHE A 695 0.40 -16.37 17.66
CA PHE A 695 -0.48 -15.52 16.88
C PHE A 695 -1.91 -15.46 17.45
N GLY A 696 -2.19 -16.04 18.61
CA GLY A 696 -3.51 -15.97 19.21
C GLY A 696 -3.57 -16.10 20.72
N ILE A 697 -4.73 -15.72 21.25
CA ILE A 697 -5.12 -15.97 22.65
C ILE A 697 -6.28 -16.94 22.63
N PHE A 698 -6.19 -17.97 23.47
CA PHE A 698 -7.12 -19.09 23.45
C PHE A 698 -7.67 -19.36 24.84
N ARG A 699 -8.91 -19.85 24.90
CA ARG A 699 -9.37 -20.61 26.06
C ARG A 699 -8.50 -21.86 26.18
N LYS A 700 -8.11 -22.18 27.40
CA LYS A 700 -7.10 -23.19 27.73
C LYS A 700 -7.38 -24.59 27.14
N ASP A 701 -8.64 -24.96 26.95
CA ASP A 701 -9.03 -26.23 26.36
C ASP A 701 -8.62 -26.37 24.88
N VAL A 702 -8.54 -25.27 24.14
CA VAL A 702 -8.19 -25.25 22.72
C VAL A 702 -6.73 -25.67 22.46
N PRO A 703 -5.69 -25.01 23.02
CA PRO A 703 -4.32 -25.42 22.80
C PRO A 703 -4.05 -26.82 23.37
N ILE A 704 -4.75 -27.24 24.43
CA ILE A 704 -4.66 -28.62 24.92
C ILE A 704 -5.11 -29.61 23.84
N ASP A 705 -6.31 -29.44 23.27
CA ASP A 705 -6.83 -30.34 22.22
C ASP A 705 -5.94 -30.36 20.97
N ILE A 706 -5.51 -29.18 20.52
CA ILE A 706 -4.67 -29.02 19.34
C ILE A 706 -3.29 -29.67 19.55
N LEU A 707 -2.66 -29.46 20.71
CA LEU A 707 -1.36 -30.05 21.04
C LEU A 707 -1.43 -31.57 21.27
N GLU A 708 -2.49 -32.09 21.88
CA GLU A 708 -2.68 -33.54 22.04
C GLU A 708 -2.85 -34.26 20.68
N LYS A 709 -3.49 -33.61 19.69
CA LYS A 709 -3.52 -34.08 18.29
C LYS A 709 -2.16 -33.99 17.62
N ALA A 710 -1.49 -32.85 17.77
CA ALA A 710 -0.18 -32.62 17.18
C ALA A 710 0.88 -33.60 17.71
N ARG A 711 0.85 -33.95 19.00
CA ARG A 711 1.75 -34.94 19.63
C ARG A 711 1.71 -36.31 18.95
N GLN A 712 0.58 -36.68 18.35
CA GLN A 712 0.42 -37.97 17.66
C GLN A 712 1.06 -37.99 16.26
N MET A 713 1.55 -36.86 15.76
CA MET A 713 2.13 -36.76 14.44
C MET A 713 3.60 -37.23 14.43
N PRO A 714 4.05 -37.93 13.37
CA PRO A 714 5.35 -38.57 13.34
C PRO A 714 6.51 -37.61 13.00
N THR A 715 6.23 -36.44 12.42
CA THR A 715 7.24 -35.49 11.94
C THR A 715 6.86 -34.05 12.28
N ALA A 716 7.86 -33.15 12.39
CA ALA A 716 7.66 -31.74 12.66
C ALA A 716 6.77 -31.04 11.61
N ASP A 717 6.87 -31.42 10.34
CA ASP A 717 6.01 -30.89 9.29
C ASP A 717 4.54 -31.25 9.52
N ARG A 718 4.27 -32.51 9.90
CA ARG A 718 2.90 -32.97 10.19
C ARG A 718 2.35 -32.37 11.48
N VAL A 719 3.21 -32.13 12.47
CA VAL A 719 2.88 -31.33 13.65
C VAL A 719 2.43 -29.93 13.20
N GLY A 720 3.25 -29.24 12.41
CA GLY A 720 2.97 -27.88 11.96
C GLY A 720 1.73 -27.74 11.08
N GLU A 721 1.52 -28.66 10.13
CA GLU A 721 0.27 -28.75 9.36
C GLU A 721 -0.95 -28.92 10.26
N THR A 722 -0.84 -29.76 11.29
CA THR A 722 -1.93 -30.01 12.24
C THR A 722 -2.24 -28.75 13.05
N LEU A 723 -1.22 -28.07 13.58
CA LEU A 723 -1.38 -26.81 14.31
C LEU A 723 -1.99 -25.73 13.40
N PHE A 724 -1.42 -25.55 12.21
CA PHE A 724 -1.85 -24.54 11.24
C PHE A 724 -3.32 -24.72 10.86
N ASN A 725 -3.71 -25.94 10.46
CA ASN A 725 -5.09 -26.22 10.06
C ASN A 725 -6.08 -26.06 11.21
N ALA A 726 -5.68 -26.43 12.43
CA ALA A 726 -6.53 -26.25 13.61
C ALA A 726 -6.80 -24.76 13.90
N LEU A 727 -5.79 -23.91 13.73
CA LEU A 727 -5.90 -22.45 13.89
C LEU A 727 -6.79 -21.77 12.82
N LEU A 728 -7.04 -22.46 11.70
CA LEU A 728 -7.99 -22.03 10.67
C LEU A 728 -9.43 -22.53 10.92
N GLY A 729 -9.69 -23.21 12.04
CA GLY A 729 -11.00 -23.73 12.41
C GLY A 729 -12.05 -22.64 12.70
N ASN A 730 -13.33 -23.02 12.67
CA ASN A 730 -14.46 -22.09 12.80
C ASN A 730 -14.69 -21.56 14.24
N ASP A 731 -14.17 -22.26 15.26
CA ASP A 731 -14.29 -21.89 16.68
C ASP A 731 -13.16 -20.94 17.15
N ILE A 732 -12.22 -20.62 16.26
CA ILE A 732 -11.18 -19.62 16.45
C ILE A 732 -11.51 -18.43 15.56
N CYS A 733 -11.80 -17.29 16.18
CA CYS A 733 -12.09 -16.06 15.46
C CYS A 733 -10.80 -15.51 14.87
N GLN A 734 -10.69 -15.51 13.55
CA GLN A 734 -9.63 -14.78 12.87
C GLN A 734 -9.96 -13.30 12.82
N VAL A 735 -9.07 -12.50 13.36
CA VAL A 735 -9.25 -11.06 13.49
C VAL A 735 -8.31 -10.33 12.56
N GLU A 736 -8.84 -9.34 11.85
CA GLU A 736 -8.05 -8.34 11.12
C GLU A 736 -7.35 -7.35 12.08
N LEU A 737 -7.65 -7.48 13.37
CA LEU A 737 -7.18 -6.66 14.49
C LEU A 737 -5.74 -7.03 14.88
N PRO A 738 -5.14 -6.38 15.89
CA PRO A 738 -3.76 -5.91 15.84
C PRO A 738 -2.76 -6.94 15.32
N ILE A 739 -2.10 -6.54 14.24
CA ILE A 739 -1.09 -7.33 13.56
C ILE A 739 0.16 -7.40 14.45
N LEU A 740 0.69 -8.61 14.65
CA LEU A 740 1.95 -8.87 15.34
C LEU A 740 3.14 -8.56 14.43
N VAL A 741 4.32 -8.29 14.98
CA VAL A 741 5.53 -8.20 14.16
C VAL A 741 6.55 -9.23 14.64
N ALA A 742 6.65 -10.37 13.96
CA ALA A 742 7.41 -11.52 14.44
C ALA A 742 8.91 -11.33 14.21
N SER A 743 9.73 -11.32 15.27
CA SER A 743 11.18 -11.05 15.18
C SER A 743 11.90 -11.92 14.15
N LYS A 744 12.85 -11.31 13.43
CA LYS A 744 13.69 -11.97 12.42
C LYS A 744 15.02 -12.46 13.01
N ASN A 745 15.15 -12.51 14.34
CA ASN A 745 16.30 -13.12 15.00
C ASN A 745 16.30 -14.65 14.86
N THR A 746 15.99 -15.12 13.65
CA THR A 746 15.88 -16.48 13.20
C THR A 746 16.94 -16.75 12.14
N ALA A 747 18.00 -15.93 12.06
CA ALA A 747 19.04 -16.02 11.03
C ALA A 747 19.63 -17.44 10.93
N ILE A 748 19.72 -18.15 12.05
CA ILE A 748 20.12 -19.56 12.11
C ILE A 748 19.12 -20.47 11.36
N PHE A 749 17.82 -20.25 11.54
CA PHE A 749 16.77 -20.99 10.85
C PHE A 749 16.66 -20.62 9.37
N GLU A 750 16.86 -19.35 9.02
CA GLU A 750 16.92 -18.92 7.61
C GLU A 750 18.13 -19.56 6.90
N GLU A 751 19.29 -19.57 7.54
CA GLU A 751 20.50 -20.23 7.05
C GLU A 751 20.29 -21.74 6.90
N ARG A 752 19.69 -22.39 7.91
CA ARG A 752 19.41 -23.82 7.88
C ARG A 752 18.39 -24.18 6.78
N TRP A 753 17.30 -23.44 6.69
CA TRP A 753 16.28 -23.63 5.64
C TRP A 753 16.88 -23.44 4.26
N ARG A 754 17.72 -22.41 4.09
CA ARG A 754 18.43 -22.20 2.82
C ARG A 754 19.33 -23.40 2.48
N ARG A 755 20.07 -23.95 3.44
CA ARG A 755 20.90 -25.15 3.22
C ARG A 755 20.09 -26.40 2.91
N GLU A 756 18.96 -26.60 3.57
CA GLU A 756 18.03 -27.70 3.28
C GLU A 756 17.44 -27.55 1.87
N LEU A 757 17.07 -26.32 1.49
CA LEU A 757 16.59 -25.99 0.14
C LEU A 757 17.70 -26.18 -0.91
N GLU A 758 18.93 -25.76 -0.62
CA GLU A 758 20.11 -26.04 -1.44
C GLU A 758 20.31 -27.55 -1.59
N GLY A 759 20.10 -28.35 -0.54
CA GLY A 759 20.12 -29.81 -0.59
C GLY A 759 19.03 -30.40 -1.47
N PHE A 760 17.79 -29.95 -1.32
CA PHE A 760 16.67 -30.36 -2.16
C PHE A 760 16.92 -30.02 -3.63
N LEU A 761 17.37 -28.79 -3.93
CA LEU A 761 17.70 -28.37 -5.28
C LEU A 761 18.89 -29.15 -5.84
N LYS A 762 19.86 -29.54 -5.01
CA LYS A 762 20.96 -30.43 -5.42
C LYS A 762 20.46 -31.78 -5.89
N ASP A 763 19.48 -32.36 -5.20
CA ASP A 763 18.90 -33.65 -5.58
C ASP A 763 17.97 -33.53 -6.79
N ASP A 764 17.06 -32.54 -6.79
CA ASP A 764 16.04 -32.33 -7.82
C ASP A 764 16.66 -31.95 -9.18
N LEU A 765 17.59 -30.99 -9.17
CA LEU A 765 18.30 -30.54 -10.38
C LEU A 765 19.58 -31.34 -10.64
N ARG A 766 19.85 -32.39 -9.85
CA ARG A 766 21.01 -33.28 -9.95
C ARG A 766 22.33 -32.49 -10.06
N LEU A 767 22.49 -31.52 -9.17
CA LEU A 767 23.68 -30.67 -9.12
C LEU A 767 24.91 -31.48 -8.74
N ARG A 768 26.04 -31.19 -9.38
CA ARG A 768 27.34 -31.82 -9.15
C ARG A 768 28.32 -30.82 -8.52
N ASN A 769 29.60 -31.19 -8.47
CA ASN A 769 30.67 -30.37 -7.91
C ASN A 769 30.83 -29.04 -8.64
N ILE A 770 30.52 -28.98 -9.93
CA ILE A 770 30.51 -27.76 -10.73
C ILE A 770 29.15 -27.62 -11.39
N ASN A 771 28.48 -26.49 -11.16
CA ASN A 771 27.16 -26.19 -11.73
C ASN A 771 27.26 -24.94 -12.60
N LEU A 772 26.95 -25.10 -13.89
CA LEU A 772 26.93 -24.04 -14.87
C LEU A 772 25.49 -23.74 -15.24
N ILE A 773 25.16 -22.47 -15.49
CA ILE A 773 23.82 -22.07 -15.92
C ILE A 773 23.87 -21.36 -17.26
N MET A 774 22.84 -21.56 -18.08
CA MET A 774 22.64 -20.85 -19.32
C MET A 774 21.19 -20.38 -19.47
N PHE A 775 20.98 -19.26 -20.16
CA PHE A 775 19.68 -18.61 -20.32
C PHE A 775 19.30 -18.48 -21.80
N PRO A 776 18.75 -19.54 -22.43
CA PRO A 776 18.33 -19.52 -23.83
C PRO A 776 17.25 -18.47 -24.11
N GLN A 777 17.37 -17.81 -25.26
CA GLN A 777 16.31 -16.97 -25.79
C GLN A 777 15.34 -17.83 -26.61
N TRP A 778 14.40 -18.49 -25.92
CA TRP A 778 13.42 -19.41 -26.50
C TRP A 778 12.53 -18.81 -27.60
N GLY A 779 12.48 -17.47 -27.72
CA GLY A 779 11.75 -16.76 -28.79
C GLY A 779 12.55 -16.51 -30.08
N GLU A 780 13.82 -16.93 -30.17
CA GLU A 780 14.63 -16.87 -31.40
C GLU A 780 14.20 -17.92 -32.44
N SER A 781 14.74 -17.86 -33.65
CA SER A 781 14.51 -18.89 -34.66
C SER A 781 15.05 -20.26 -34.20
N GLU A 782 14.32 -21.33 -34.52
CA GLU A 782 14.66 -22.71 -34.17
C GLU A 782 16.10 -23.09 -34.55
N ASP A 783 16.59 -22.65 -35.71
CA ASP A 783 17.97 -22.89 -36.17
C ASP A 783 19.04 -22.29 -35.22
N VAL A 784 18.80 -21.08 -34.70
CA VAL A 784 19.74 -20.38 -33.79
C VAL A 784 19.73 -21.04 -32.41
N LEU A 785 18.53 -21.30 -31.89
CA LEU A 785 18.36 -21.98 -30.59
C LEU A 785 18.99 -23.38 -30.62
N TYR A 786 18.75 -24.14 -31.68
CA TYR A 786 19.34 -25.46 -31.87
C TYR A 786 20.87 -25.39 -31.91
N GLN A 787 21.44 -24.43 -32.65
CA GLN A 787 22.90 -24.24 -32.70
C GLN A 787 23.49 -23.87 -31.33
N ASP A 788 22.83 -22.99 -30.57
CA ASP A 788 23.31 -22.58 -29.24
C ASP A 788 23.27 -23.76 -28.26
N LEU A 789 22.19 -24.55 -28.26
CA LEU A 789 22.06 -25.76 -27.45
C LEU A 789 23.11 -26.82 -27.83
N VAL A 790 23.28 -27.11 -29.13
CA VAL A 790 24.31 -28.04 -29.63
C VAL A 790 25.69 -27.61 -29.14
N ARG A 791 26.06 -26.35 -29.33
CA ARG A 791 27.38 -25.84 -28.93
C ARG A 791 27.61 -26.00 -27.43
N ALA A 792 26.62 -25.60 -26.62
CA ALA A 792 26.74 -25.67 -25.16
C ALA A 792 26.87 -27.11 -24.70
N ILE A 793 25.97 -27.99 -25.17
CA ILE A 793 25.94 -29.41 -24.79
C ILE A 793 27.22 -30.12 -25.25
N THR A 794 27.69 -29.91 -26.48
CA THR A 794 28.94 -30.49 -26.98
C THR A 794 30.15 -30.03 -26.17
N ALA A 795 30.24 -28.74 -25.82
CA ALA A 795 31.35 -28.21 -25.02
C ALA A 795 31.43 -28.85 -23.63
N ILE A 796 30.29 -29.15 -23.01
CA ILE A 796 30.26 -29.84 -21.72
C ILE A 796 30.51 -31.35 -21.91
N ALA A 797 29.91 -31.98 -22.92
CA ALA A 797 30.03 -33.41 -23.20
C ALA A 797 31.47 -33.85 -23.55
N THR A 798 32.27 -32.91 -24.07
CA THR A 798 33.68 -33.10 -24.40
C THR A 798 34.65 -32.59 -23.32
N HIS A 799 34.14 -32.04 -22.22
CA HIS A 799 34.97 -31.50 -21.14
C HIS A 799 35.72 -32.63 -20.39
N PRO A 800 37.01 -32.47 -20.04
CA PRO A 800 37.77 -33.49 -19.31
C PRO A 800 37.12 -33.92 -17.99
N ASP A 801 36.57 -32.95 -17.26
CA ASP A 801 35.88 -33.16 -15.97
C ASP A 801 34.35 -33.25 -16.11
N LYS A 802 33.82 -33.69 -17.26
CA LYS A 802 32.36 -33.75 -17.52
C LYS A 802 31.56 -34.50 -16.44
N SER A 803 32.15 -35.51 -15.81
CA SER A 803 31.52 -36.26 -14.71
C SER A 803 31.31 -35.42 -13.43
N GLN A 804 31.94 -34.24 -13.34
CA GLN A 804 31.83 -33.31 -12.22
C GLN A 804 30.87 -32.13 -12.51
N ILE A 805 30.33 -32.04 -13.73
CA ILE A 805 29.61 -30.87 -14.22
C ILE A 805 28.12 -31.17 -14.41
N THR A 806 27.28 -30.26 -13.91
CA THR A 806 25.87 -30.12 -14.27
C THR A 806 25.67 -28.84 -15.08
N LEU A 807 25.04 -28.96 -16.24
CA LEU A 807 24.56 -27.85 -17.05
C LEU A 807 23.08 -27.60 -16.76
N LEU A 808 22.78 -26.43 -16.22
CA LEU A 808 21.44 -25.95 -15.97
C LEU A 808 20.98 -25.06 -17.11
N ILE A 809 19.77 -25.30 -17.60
CA ILE A 809 19.17 -24.55 -18.71
C ILE A 809 17.88 -23.92 -18.21
N ASP A 810 17.81 -22.58 -18.17
CA ASP A 810 16.57 -21.88 -17.81
C ASP A 810 15.47 -22.14 -18.84
N SER A 811 14.34 -22.70 -18.39
CA SER A 811 13.14 -22.92 -19.22
C SER A 811 11.94 -22.09 -18.74
N SER A 812 12.15 -21.10 -17.84
CA SER A 812 11.08 -20.30 -17.23
C SER A 812 10.16 -19.57 -18.22
N ASN A 813 10.61 -19.34 -19.46
CA ASN A 813 9.90 -18.58 -20.50
C ASN A 813 9.38 -19.44 -21.67
N ILE A 814 9.32 -20.77 -21.52
CA ILE A 814 8.80 -21.71 -22.52
C ILE A 814 7.95 -22.79 -21.84
N ASN A 815 7.15 -23.53 -22.60
CA ASN A 815 6.50 -24.74 -22.12
C ASN A 815 7.56 -25.81 -21.78
N GLU A 816 7.38 -26.50 -20.66
CA GLU A 816 8.26 -27.57 -20.18
C GLU A 816 8.41 -28.70 -21.22
N GLU A 817 7.32 -29.12 -21.86
CA GLU A 817 7.34 -30.18 -22.89
C GLU A 817 8.16 -29.78 -24.11
N ASP A 818 8.07 -28.50 -24.52
CA ASP A 818 8.80 -27.99 -25.68
C ASP A 818 10.30 -27.83 -25.39
N ALA A 819 10.65 -27.39 -24.19
CA ALA A 819 12.04 -27.30 -23.75
C ALA A 819 12.71 -28.68 -23.66
N ASP A 820 12.00 -29.65 -23.09
CA ASP A 820 12.48 -31.02 -22.91
C ASP A 820 12.64 -31.72 -24.27
N LEU A 821 11.71 -31.48 -25.20
CA LEU A 821 11.82 -31.96 -26.58
C LEU A 821 13.04 -31.35 -27.30
N ALA A 822 13.24 -30.04 -27.18
CA ALA A 822 14.37 -29.35 -27.81
C ALA A 822 15.71 -29.89 -27.30
N VAL A 823 15.89 -29.98 -25.98
CA VAL A 823 17.13 -30.51 -25.38
C VAL A 823 17.32 -31.99 -25.72
N SER A 824 16.28 -32.82 -25.60
CA SER A 824 16.34 -34.24 -25.94
C SER A 824 16.70 -34.47 -27.41
N SER A 825 16.15 -33.66 -28.33
CA SER A 825 16.47 -33.76 -29.76
C SER A 825 17.95 -33.49 -30.04
N VAL A 826 18.52 -32.47 -29.40
CA VAL A 826 19.94 -32.13 -29.50
C VAL A 826 20.81 -33.27 -28.96
N VAL A 827 20.48 -33.78 -27.77
CA VAL A 827 21.23 -34.89 -27.15
C VAL A 827 21.18 -36.15 -28.02
N MET A 828 20.00 -36.51 -28.55
CA MET A 828 19.84 -37.69 -29.41
C MET A 828 20.59 -37.54 -30.74
N ASN A 829 20.57 -36.36 -31.34
CA ASN A 829 21.31 -36.11 -32.57
C ASN A 829 22.83 -36.19 -32.34
N LEU A 830 23.33 -35.63 -31.22
CA LEU A 830 24.75 -35.73 -30.85
C LEU A 830 25.20 -37.19 -30.61
N LEU A 831 24.34 -38.01 -30.00
CA LEU A 831 24.57 -39.45 -29.83
C LEU A 831 24.65 -40.22 -31.16
N LEU A 832 23.86 -39.82 -32.16
CA LEU A 832 23.75 -40.51 -33.45
C LEU A 832 24.77 -40.05 -34.49
N GLU A 833 25.11 -38.75 -34.51
CA GLU A 833 25.93 -38.13 -35.56
C GLU A 833 27.41 -37.97 -35.20
N GLU A 834 27.75 -37.81 -33.91
CA GLU A 834 29.12 -37.47 -33.48
C GLU A 834 29.87 -38.60 -32.74
N ASP A 835 29.28 -39.79 -32.61
CA ASP A 835 29.83 -40.94 -31.84
C ASP A 835 30.22 -40.53 -30.39
N LEU A 836 29.57 -39.48 -29.87
CA LEU A 836 29.78 -38.93 -28.55
C LEU A 836 29.20 -39.89 -27.51
N ASP A 837 30.07 -40.45 -26.65
CA ASP A 837 29.61 -41.23 -25.51
C ASP A 837 29.09 -40.29 -24.41
N VAL A 838 27.77 -40.09 -24.42
CA VAL A 838 27.02 -39.31 -23.42
C VAL A 838 26.54 -40.19 -22.25
N SER A 839 26.79 -41.51 -22.27
CA SER A 839 26.30 -42.44 -21.24
C SER A 839 26.98 -42.26 -19.88
N ASP A 840 28.24 -41.81 -19.87
CA ASP A 840 29.00 -41.29 -18.71
C ASP A 840 29.20 -39.76 -18.80
N GLY A 841 28.22 -39.06 -19.40
CA GLY A 841 28.27 -37.63 -19.73
C GLY A 841 28.00 -36.65 -18.59
N PRO A 842 28.03 -35.34 -18.88
CA PRO A 842 27.60 -34.32 -17.94
C PRO A 842 26.10 -34.42 -17.67
N GLU A 843 25.69 -34.00 -16.48
CA GLU A 843 24.27 -33.89 -16.18
C GLU A 843 23.70 -32.65 -16.88
N ILE A 844 22.52 -32.77 -17.48
CA ILE A 844 21.78 -31.63 -18.04
C ILE A 844 20.43 -31.60 -17.34
N SER A 845 20.09 -30.45 -16.75
CA SER A 845 18.82 -30.26 -16.05
C SER A 845 18.14 -28.96 -16.48
N LEU A 846 16.84 -29.04 -16.76
CA LEU A 846 16.02 -27.88 -17.07
C LEU A 846 15.54 -27.24 -15.77
N ILE A 847 15.73 -25.92 -15.65
CA ILE A 847 15.19 -25.15 -14.52
C ILE A 847 13.78 -24.69 -14.88
N GLY A 848 12.80 -25.33 -14.25
CA GLY A 848 11.39 -24.93 -14.33
C GLY A 848 11.08 -23.67 -13.52
N GLN A 849 9.81 -23.48 -13.16
CA GLN A 849 9.37 -22.29 -12.43
C GLN A 849 9.79 -22.33 -10.94
N LEU A 850 10.91 -21.70 -10.62
CA LEU A 850 11.35 -21.45 -9.24
C LEU A 850 10.83 -20.10 -8.72
N ASN A 851 10.51 -20.03 -7.44
CA ASN A 851 10.20 -18.77 -6.75
C ASN A 851 11.48 -18.00 -6.34
N GLN A 852 11.35 -16.75 -5.89
CA GLN A 852 12.50 -15.89 -5.59
C GLN A 852 13.46 -16.47 -4.52
N LYS A 853 12.95 -17.21 -3.53
CA LYS A 853 13.78 -17.83 -2.48
C LYS A 853 14.50 -19.07 -3.01
N GLU A 854 13.84 -19.87 -3.84
CA GLU A 854 14.46 -21.01 -4.55
C GLU A 854 15.56 -20.54 -5.50
N TRP A 855 15.32 -19.47 -6.26
CA TRP A 855 16.36 -18.82 -7.06
C TRP A 855 17.53 -18.34 -6.19
N SER A 856 17.27 -17.62 -5.09
CA SER A 856 18.33 -17.16 -4.20
C SER A 856 19.17 -18.32 -3.62
N ALA A 857 18.57 -19.48 -3.35
CA ALA A 857 19.30 -20.68 -2.92
C ALA A 857 20.08 -21.31 -4.08
N LEU A 858 19.46 -21.46 -5.25
CA LEU A 858 20.10 -22.02 -6.44
C LEU A 858 21.33 -21.21 -6.88
N LEU A 859 21.24 -19.88 -6.85
CA LEU A 859 22.34 -18.98 -7.23
C LEU A 859 23.60 -19.20 -6.37
N ASN A 860 23.45 -19.60 -5.10
CA ASN A 860 24.60 -19.94 -4.25
C ASN A 860 25.26 -21.27 -4.65
N CYS A 861 24.56 -22.13 -5.39
CA CYS A 861 25.08 -23.41 -5.90
C CYS A 861 25.70 -23.28 -7.30
N ILE A 862 25.50 -22.16 -8.00
CA ILE A 862 25.98 -21.93 -9.36
C ILE A 862 27.38 -21.32 -9.35
N HIS A 863 28.28 -21.93 -10.11
CA HIS A 863 29.69 -21.53 -10.17
C HIS A 863 29.97 -20.53 -11.28
N SER A 864 29.28 -20.65 -12.42
CA SER A 864 29.41 -19.70 -13.53
C SER A 864 28.19 -19.73 -14.46
N ARG A 865 27.86 -18.56 -15.01
CA ARG A 865 26.93 -18.43 -16.14
C ARG A 865 27.69 -18.53 -17.47
N ILE A 866 27.16 -19.31 -18.41
CA ILE A 866 27.69 -19.40 -19.78
C ILE A 866 27.19 -18.20 -20.57
N THR A 867 28.09 -17.44 -21.17
CA THR A 867 27.74 -16.22 -21.92
C THR A 867 27.83 -16.40 -23.43
N TRP A 868 26.90 -15.79 -24.17
CA TRP A 868 26.87 -15.73 -25.64
C TRP A 868 26.10 -14.49 -26.13
N GLU A 869 25.98 -14.29 -27.46
CA GLU A 869 25.44 -13.05 -28.05
C GLU A 869 23.91 -12.88 -27.86
N THR A 870 23.17 -13.98 -27.90
CA THR A 870 21.70 -14.15 -27.80
C THR A 870 21.17 -14.56 -26.41
N GLU A 871 21.81 -14.19 -25.29
CA GLU A 871 21.30 -14.56 -23.94
C GLU A 871 19.99 -13.85 -23.59
N ASN A 872 19.12 -14.53 -22.83
CA ASN A 872 17.90 -13.94 -22.31
C ASN A 872 18.18 -12.99 -21.13
N LYS A 873 18.59 -11.76 -21.46
CA LYS A 873 18.90 -10.69 -20.50
C LYS A 873 17.75 -10.36 -19.56
N GLN A 874 16.51 -10.55 -20.00
CA GLN A 874 15.33 -10.32 -19.17
C GLN A 874 15.20 -11.38 -18.08
N ALA A 875 15.41 -12.64 -18.41
CA ALA A 875 15.41 -13.74 -17.45
C ALA A 875 16.54 -13.58 -16.42
N ILE A 876 17.75 -13.26 -16.89
CA ILE A 876 18.92 -13.03 -16.04
C ILE A 876 18.66 -11.90 -15.02
N ALA A 877 18.18 -10.75 -15.48
CA ALA A 877 17.88 -9.62 -14.61
C ALA A 877 16.69 -9.87 -13.68
N ALA A 878 15.73 -10.74 -14.08
CA ALA A 878 14.59 -11.09 -13.24
C ALA A 878 15.00 -11.92 -12.01
N VAL A 879 16.06 -12.71 -12.12
CA VAL A 879 16.55 -13.60 -11.06
C VAL A 879 17.86 -13.13 -10.43
N GLU A 880 18.35 -11.94 -10.77
CA GLU A 880 19.62 -11.38 -10.27
C GLU A 880 20.86 -12.23 -10.60
N ALA A 881 20.80 -13.06 -11.65
CA ALA A 881 21.91 -13.91 -12.08
C ALA A 881 23.11 -13.12 -12.68
N ASP A 882 22.97 -11.80 -12.83
CA ASP A 882 24.07 -10.90 -13.21
C ASP A 882 25.20 -10.87 -12.17
N CYS A 883 24.94 -11.28 -10.92
CA CYS A 883 25.95 -11.33 -9.86
C CYS A 883 26.88 -12.55 -9.94
N ILE A 884 26.56 -13.54 -10.78
CA ILE A 884 27.34 -14.77 -10.92
C ILE A 884 28.54 -14.53 -11.85
N PRO A 885 29.72 -15.12 -11.58
CA PRO A 885 30.83 -15.12 -12.54
C PRO A 885 30.41 -15.64 -13.93
N THR A 886 30.98 -15.06 -14.98
CA THR A 886 30.70 -15.44 -16.37
C THR A 886 31.83 -16.27 -16.98
N CYS A 887 31.48 -17.24 -17.82
CA CYS A 887 32.42 -18.05 -18.59
C CYS A 887 32.00 -18.08 -20.06
N GLU A 888 32.93 -17.71 -20.96
CA GLU A 888 32.74 -17.91 -22.39
C GLU A 888 32.92 -19.38 -22.75
N LEU A 889 31.99 -19.92 -23.52
CA LEU A 889 31.95 -21.34 -23.88
C LEU A 889 33.27 -21.83 -24.51
N ASN A 890 33.91 -21.02 -25.35
CA ASN A 890 35.16 -21.35 -26.03
C ASN A 890 36.36 -21.49 -25.07
N LYS A 891 36.26 -20.95 -23.84
CA LYS A 891 37.31 -21.02 -22.83
C LYS A 891 37.15 -22.21 -21.89
N LEU A 892 35.97 -22.85 -21.90
CA LEU A 892 35.63 -23.91 -20.97
C LEU A 892 36.51 -25.15 -21.14
N SER A 893 36.88 -25.51 -22.36
CA SER A 893 37.78 -26.65 -22.64
C SER A 893 39.19 -26.53 -22.05
N ASN A 894 39.60 -25.32 -21.65
CA ASN A 894 40.90 -25.04 -21.03
C ASN A 894 40.80 -24.85 -19.50
N MET A 895 39.64 -25.15 -18.91
CA MET A 895 39.41 -25.10 -17.48
C MET A 895 39.41 -26.51 -16.86
N GLN A 896 39.69 -26.58 -15.57
CA GLN A 896 39.58 -27.80 -14.77
C GLN A 896 38.78 -27.54 -13.51
N ALA A 897 38.03 -28.55 -13.09
CA ALA A 897 37.35 -28.59 -11.81
C ALA A 897 38.38 -28.87 -10.71
N VAL A 898 38.63 -27.89 -9.84
CA VAL A 898 39.59 -28.01 -8.75
C VAL A 898 38.87 -27.88 -7.42
N GLN A 899 39.14 -28.81 -6.51
CA GLN A 899 38.71 -28.69 -5.12
C GLN A 899 39.69 -27.80 -4.35
N LEU A 900 39.18 -26.72 -3.77
CA LEU A 900 39.91 -25.80 -2.92
C LEU A 900 40.18 -26.42 -1.55
N ALA A 901 41.14 -25.85 -0.81
CA ALA A 901 41.46 -26.29 0.55
C ALA A 901 40.28 -26.15 1.54
N THR A 902 39.27 -25.34 1.19
CA THR A 902 38.01 -25.19 1.93
C THR A 902 37.04 -26.35 1.72
N GLY A 903 37.30 -27.22 0.74
CA GLY A 903 36.39 -28.28 0.29
C GLY A 903 35.47 -27.88 -0.86
N ASP A 904 35.39 -26.57 -1.18
CA ASP A 904 34.60 -26.02 -2.28
C ASP A 904 35.24 -26.31 -3.63
N TRP A 905 34.44 -26.38 -4.69
CA TRP A 905 34.93 -26.60 -6.05
C TRP A 905 34.91 -25.31 -6.86
N LYS A 906 35.85 -25.19 -7.80
CA LYS A 906 35.90 -24.06 -8.73
C LYS A 906 36.43 -24.51 -10.09
N LEU A 907 35.89 -23.91 -11.15
CA LEU A 907 36.49 -23.94 -12.48
C LEU A 907 37.64 -22.94 -12.57
N THR A 908 38.85 -23.42 -12.81
CA THR A 908 40.04 -22.57 -12.99
C THR A 908 40.80 -22.94 -14.25
N LYS A 909 41.58 -22.01 -14.80
CA LYS A 909 42.36 -22.26 -16.01
C LYS A 909 43.54 -23.18 -15.69
N LEU A 910 43.89 -24.06 -16.62
CA LEU A 910 45.05 -24.97 -16.54
C LEU A 910 46.39 -24.32 -16.17
N GLY A 911 46.56 -23.01 -16.40
CA GLY A 911 47.77 -22.26 -16.05
C GLY A 911 47.74 -21.53 -14.70
N ASP A 912 46.59 -21.53 -14.02
CA ASP A 912 46.36 -20.85 -12.73
C ASP A 912 46.28 -21.87 -11.55
N ILE A 913 46.48 -23.17 -11.83
CA ILE A 913 46.58 -24.30 -10.89
C ILE A 913 48.04 -24.50 -10.50
#